data_AF-A0A496BE35-F1
#
_entry.id   AF-A0A496BE35-F1
#
_cell.length_a   1.000
_cell.length_b   1.000
_cell.length_c   1.000
_cell.angle_alpha   90.00
_cell.angle_beta   90.00
_cell.angle_gamma   90.00
#
_symmetry.space_group_name_H-M   'P 1'
#
loop_
_entity.id
_entity.type
_entity.pdbx_description
1 polymer ?
#
loop_
_entity_poly.entity_id
_entity_poly.type
_entity_poly.pdbx_seq_one_letter_code
_entity_poly.pdbx_strand_id
1 'polypeptide(L)'
;MLTVFERLLATCIGQIEEDAAEISSDEHDTGSENTPPETGESRGDDAAPQTDAAPEAAADVPADDCMDNVDDGSGETTSIGQDAVNEHIAQYQKPEFGVREGLYDFVAMFEESEVSGAEQASASGSDTVGGVTKPALFAHPTPMDAARITYALSLPDVADNEKLFLHFCIGLRDGVVFDDAERQPGGVRFGIEVAAQANTEIRPYNCFEAVSTECQWDEHAVELTQYAGKDVNISFLTRCNIKGNSNYAWALWGKPQLLKLSQRPLRKAKGAAEPEVFGCTALAQFDDGSHRLCEFNTDISTPVSKVVKDIHARCESGDAPLQVLTLYAAQPKLEIVSIGASAAVVTPGEDFEVQCTVRNVGDAPLGKADNARVTINGVRLWRGRPAQMIKNVKPGEEVSVSWLVRRSSHSLKVSASLRCQTSAGETRHTASGSVEIRPAQPKLAAKVVKELHTYSQDGHLVMGNKHLRIVFVRGADGFEYYALFAAKTGTYQQVAVCPALSEVTYGDSTTETQHTFRITPSEYQLAGNNRGESIVYMNGEHTDVDGVTWQYRSEWVLGENATRVRNEARLEVAQDRELLAFHGPMLYASRQARNREKKTAALFPGLEFLEGAERSSNPRDAAPPHDNRLVPHPYKITVPVMAVEIQKCLVGMIWNPLETWDSDNHSLSAIFASPNWHHHQRNTLMGVFLPTVPEWVTENQTLAANAYRLKRRQPVTIKTELIAAGNTSVLDAVTHWCDAYGTPEPLEPPRSDEEELLLSRHGFMHTTWDAETQKSRHCVDWQAHNEPGFGTLLWYDYLATEDADVKRRVQHILKSTRDESGAGSLAARGSCHILRWEFPFYVGYLAAALDFMKTETLRLISEQEPDGSWQWHPTSDATAKLGNAGEAVLGTCANAALTLLKHARITGDVTSREAGLEALGYMSQFAVPRGAQLWECPMYQPDLLAAAHALGAYLEAYEITGEKAYLKRAEYWAKAGLPFLYHWHLPDRPSMRFASIPVFGTTFYTHPWFGVPVQWNGLVFAYYLQHLARVKNARADSARWEKIAEGITVSAMYQQWTEGERKGTYPDGLYEFCTEGRGPHLNPEDIMVNVYTLLGLDPGVKTVITGNVHISSGAKVEGVTLAKGGKLTWNLSYAEDETSWTLIAGCGRPPQGIRSRSLDIETELPAVKSLEEESGDTGSGWLYLAEKDTLLIKHLHPTADVQFESS
;
A
#
# COMPACT_ATOMS: atom_id res chain seq x y z
N MET A 1 9.83 9.97 38.39
CA MET A 1 10.10 11.36 37.99
C MET A 1 11.43 11.83 38.55
N LEU A 2 11.56 12.05 39.86
CA LEU A 2 12.79 12.61 40.47
C LEU A 2 14.10 11.92 40.06
N THR A 3 14.24 10.59 40.18
CA THR A 3 15.52 9.91 39.87
C THR A 3 15.97 9.96 38.40
N VAL A 4 15.06 10.28 37.49
CA VAL A 4 15.34 10.47 36.05
C VAL A 4 15.54 11.96 35.75
N PHE A 5 14.74 12.84 36.35
CA PHE A 5 14.91 14.29 36.24
C PHE A 5 16.16 14.80 36.95
N GLU A 6 16.56 14.25 38.09
CA GLU A 6 17.84 14.53 38.76
C GLU A 6 19.05 14.17 37.89
N ARG A 7 18.91 13.17 36.99
CA ARG A 7 19.96 12.84 36.00
C ARG A 7 20.02 13.85 34.85
N LEU A 8 18.90 14.44 34.45
CA LEU A 8 18.83 15.48 33.41
C LEU A 8 19.30 16.85 33.98
N LEU A 9 18.90 17.19 35.21
CA LEU A 9 19.26 18.45 35.89
C LEU A 9 20.74 18.54 36.28
N ALA A 10 21.39 17.41 36.62
CA ALA A 10 22.81 17.42 37.01
C ALA A 10 23.78 17.79 35.87
N THR A 11 23.34 17.70 34.61
CA THR A 11 24.15 18.00 33.42
C THR A 11 23.87 19.41 32.87
N CYS A 12 22.60 19.87 32.92
CA CYS A 12 22.17 21.18 32.42
C CYS A 12 22.88 22.39 33.08
N ILE A 13 23.37 22.27 34.32
CA ILE A 13 24.13 23.34 34.99
C ILE A 13 25.52 23.56 34.36
N GLY A 14 26.00 22.63 33.52
CA GLY A 14 27.34 22.69 32.91
C GLY A 14 27.47 23.47 31.59
N GLN A 15 26.37 23.88 30.93
CA GLN A 15 26.41 24.44 29.56
C GLN A 15 25.86 25.87 29.39
N ILE A 16 25.46 26.56 30.46
CA ILE A 16 24.92 27.94 30.37
C ILE A 16 26.04 29.02 30.39
N GLU A 17 27.33 28.66 30.49
CA GLU A 17 28.43 29.65 30.60
C GLU A 17 29.25 29.94 29.32
N GLU A 18 28.92 29.43 28.13
CA GLU A 18 29.79 29.65 26.94
C GLU A 18 29.25 30.48 25.77
N ASP A 19 27.99 30.94 25.73
CA ASP A 19 27.46 31.71 24.58
C ASP A 19 27.18 33.19 24.89
N ALA A 20 28.18 33.89 25.44
CA ALA A 20 28.11 35.35 25.59
C ALA A 20 29.46 36.05 25.32
N ALA A 21 29.87 36.12 24.05
CA ALA A 21 30.75 37.20 23.56
C ALA A 21 30.74 37.30 22.01
N GLU A 22 30.20 38.40 21.48
CA GLU A 22 30.83 39.35 20.52
C GLU A 22 29.75 40.10 19.69
N ILE A 23 29.46 41.37 20.02
CA ILE A 23 29.91 42.63 19.38
C ILE A 23 29.01 43.14 18.23
N SER A 24 28.25 44.21 18.56
CA SER A 24 27.92 45.47 17.84
C SER A 24 27.44 45.45 16.36
N SER A 25 26.59 46.33 15.85
CA SER A 25 26.32 47.75 16.20
C SER A 25 25.03 48.25 15.50
N ASP A 26 24.58 49.44 15.95
CA ASP A 26 23.77 50.46 15.25
C ASP A 26 22.28 50.15 14.94
N GLU A 27 21.32 51.07 14.95
CA GLU A 27 21.07 52.41 15.52
C GLU A 27 19.55 52.68 15.26
N HIS A 28 18.91 53.51 16.08
CA HIS A 28 17.69 54.30 15.83
C HIS A 28 16.27 53.65 15.78
N ASP A 29 15.58 53.68 16.94
CA ASP A 29 14.54 54.67 17.34
C ASP A 29 13.73 55.34 16.19
N THR A 30 12.40 55.23 16.08
CA THR A 30 11.35 55.90 16.90
C THR A 30 9.98 55.54 16.27
N GLY A 31 8.94 55.20 17.04
CA GLY A 31 7.85 56.13 17.42
C GLY A 31 6.53 55.78 16.71
N SER A 32 5.52 55.25 17.42
CA SER A 32 4.38 55.97 18.04
C SER A 32 3.43 56.63 16.99
N GLU A 33 2.11 56.65 17.05
CA GLU A 33 1.10 56.38 18.07
C GLU A 33 -0.28 56.75 17.45
N ASN A 34 -1.37 56.25 18.05
CA ASN A 34 -2.71 56.88 18.18
C ASN A 34 -3.73 56.91 17.01
N THR A 35 -4.65 55.93 17.05
CA THR A 35 -6.12 56.01 17.30
C THR A 35 -6.80 57.40 17.51
N PRO A 36 -8.14 57.53 17.62
CA PRO A 36 -9.35 57.17 16.81
C PRO A 36 -10.24 58.46 16.70
N PRO A 37 -11.60 58.55 16.85
CA PRO A 37 -12.76 57.63 16.79
C PRO A 37 -14.02 58.22 16.07
N GLU A 38 -15.15 57.51 16.23
CA GLU A 38 -16.56 57.98 16.18
C GLU A 38 -17.19 58.25 14.79
N THR A 39 -18.48 58.01 14.51
CA THR A 39 -19.67 57.39 15.13
C THR A 39 -20.74 57.36 14.03
N GLY A 40 -21.75 56.48 14.10
CA GLY A 40 -22.91 56.56 13.20
C GLY A 40 -23.84 55.35 13.19
N GLU A 41 -24.63 55.21 14.26
CA GLU A 41 -25.85 54.38 14.36
C GLU A 41 -26.86 54.74 13.23
N SER A 42 -27.84 53.95 12.78
CA SER A 42 -28.80 53.09 13.49
C SER A 42 -29.73 52.36 12.50
N ARG A 43 -30.16 51.14 12.90
CA ARG A 43 -31.51 50.51 12.93
C ARG A 43 -32.46 50.63 11.70
N GLY A 44 -33.21 49.59 11.33
CA GLY A 44 -33.51 48.32 12.00
C GLY A 44 -34.60 47.50 11.29
N ASP A 45 -34.92 46.36 11.91
CA ASP A 45 -36.16 45.55 11.93
C ASP A 45 -36.74 45.08 10.56
N ASP A 46 -37.30 43.88 10.37
CA ASP A 46 -37.91 42.91 11.28
C ASP A 46 -38.26 41.61 10.50
N ALA A 47 -38.39 40.52 11.27
CA ALA A 47 -39.32 39.38 11.12
C ALA A 47 -39.16 38.23 10.08
N ALA A 48 -39.22 37.03 10.66
CA ALA A 48 -39.33 35.64 10.17
C ALA A 48 -40.73 35.33 9.51
N PRO A 49 -41.24 34.08 9.27
CA PRO A 49 -40.75 32.73 9.68
C PRO A 49 -41.03 31.50 8.72
N GLN A 50 -40.49 30.33 9.12
CA GLN A 50 -41.09 28.95 9.06
C GLN A 50 -41.34 28.27 7.68
N THR A 51 -41.36 26.95 7.43
CA THR A 51 -41.37 25.64 8.16
C THR A 51 -41.35 24.53 7.07
N ASP A 52 -40.58 23.43 7.21
CA ASP A 52 -40.95 22.06 7.65
C ASP A 52 -41.19 20.98 6.56
N ALA A 53 -40.55 19.83 6.84
CA ALA A 53 -41.07 18.46 6.87
C ALA A 53 -41.12 17.54 5.61
N ALA A 54 -40.64 16.31 5.91
CA ALA A 54 -40.63 15.00 5.23
C ALA A 54 -42.05 14.37 5.14
N PRO A 55 -42.33 13.05 4.86
CA PRO A 55 -41.47 11.83 4.93
C PRO A 55 -41.75 10.68 3.88
N GLU A 56 -40.96 9.59 4.02
CA GLU A 56 -41.20 8.11 3.93
C GLU A 56 -42.57 7.57 3.44
N ALA A 57 -42.79 6.34 2.91
CA ALA A 57 -42.03 5.10 2.69
C ALA A 57 -42.85 4.11 1.81
N ALA A 58 -42.13 3.18 1.16
CA ALA A 58 -42.33 1.73 0.92
C ALA A 58 -43.70 1.05 0.56
N ALA A 59 -43.59 0.16 -0.44
CA ALA A 59 -43.90 -1.30 -0.42
C ALA A 59 -44.99 -1.86 -1.39
N ASP A 60 -44.48 -2.67 -2.33
CA ASP A 60 -44.86 -4.07 -2.66
C ASP A 60 -46.12 -4.49 -3.48
N VAL A 61 -45.81 -5.14 -4.63
CA VAL A 61 -46.21 -6.52 -5.07
C VAL A 61 -47.63 -6.70 -5.69
N PRO A 62 -47.87 -7.62 -6.68
CA PRO A 62 -47.10 -8.08 -7.86
C PRO A 62 -47.96 -8.43 -9.13
N ALA A 63 -47.26 -8.76 -10.23
CA ALA A 63 -47.42 -9.85 -11.23
C ALA A 63 -48.73 -10.21 -12.00
N ASP A 64 -48.47 -10.73 -13.23
CA ASP A 64 -49.24 -11.66 -14.10
C ASP A 64 -50.46 -11.10 -14.87
N ASP A 65 -50.80 -11.48 -16.11
CA ASP A 65 -50.25 -12.44 -17.08
C ASP A 65 -50.91 -12.19 -18.47
N CYS A 66 -50.24 -12.67 -19.53
CA CYS A 66 -50.75 -13.26 -20.78
C CYS A 66 -51.86 -12.64 -21.69
N MET A 67 -51.43 -12.45 -22.95
CA MET A 67 -51.99 -13.00 -24.22
C MET A 67 -53.22 -12.38 -24.90
N ASP A 68 -52.92 -11.72 -26.03
CA ASP A 68 -53.39 -11.98 -27.40
C ASP A 68 -54.89 -11.90 -27.81
N ASN A 69 -55.07 -11.01 -28.78
CA ASN A 69 -55.73 -11.19 -30.09
C ASN A 69 -57.17 -10.70 -30.34
N VAL A 70 -57.21 -9.70 -31.22
CA VAL A 70 -57.91 -9.68 -32.53
C VAL A 70 -59.25 -8.93 -32.65
N ASP A 71 -59.14 -7.91 -33.51
CA ASP A 71 -60.02 -7.39 -34.55
C ASP A 71 -61.07 -6.30 -34.33
N ASP A 72 -60.92 -5.37 -35.28
CA ASP A 72 -61.87 -4.57 -36.04
C ASP A 72 -62.68 -3.46 -35.37
N GLY A 73 -62.37 -2.25 -35.83
CA GLY A 73 -63.29 -1.67 -36.80
C GLY A 73 -64.05 -0.42 -36.38
N SER A 74 -63.44 0.72 -36.70
CA SER A 74 -64.06 1.97 -37.18
C SER A 74 -64.74 2.92 -36.19
N GLY A 75 -64.31 4.19 -36.26
CA GLY A 75 -65.02 5.33 -35.69
C GLY A 75 -64.11 6.53 -35.47
N GLU A 76 -63.76 7.24 -36.54
CA GLU A 76 -63.00 8.51 -36.50
C GLU A 76 -63.65 9.54 -35.56
N THR A 77 -62.87 10.14 -34.67
CA THR A 77 -62.98 11.56 -34.30
C THR A 77 -61.62 12.03 -33.79
N THR A 78 -61.14 13.09 -34.42
CA THR A 78 -59.82 13.71 -34.31
C THR A 78 -59.53 14.26 -32.90
N SER A 79 -58.45 13.79 -32.28
CA SER A 79 -57.75 14.50 -31.21
C SER A 79 -56.26 14.63 -31.56
N ILE A 80 -55.87 15.85 -31.83
CA ILE A 80 -54.53 16.31 -32.22
C ILE A 80 -53.57 16.19 -31.03
N GLY A 81 -52.39 15.60 -31.27
CA GLY A 81 -51.16 16.05 -30.62
C GLY A 81 -50.59 15.21 -29.48
N GLN A 82 -50.43 13.90 -29.67
CA GLN A 82 -49.50 13.08 -28.86
C GLN A 82 -48.45 12.33 -29.69
N ASP A 83 -48.34 12.67 -30.99
CA ASP A 83 -47.25 12.25 -31.89
C ASP A 83 -46.08 13.25 -31.93
N ALA A 84 -46.20 14.41 -31.26
CA ALA A 84 -45.21 15.50 -31.32
C ALA A 84 -43.97 15.34 -30.43
N VAL A 85 -43.79 14.19 -29.76
CA VAL A 85 -42.55 13.89 -29.00
C VAL A 85 -41.79 12.68 -29.59
N ASN A 86 -42.41 11.89 -30.47
CA ASN A 86 -41.75 10.79 -31.19
C ASN A 86 -41.42 11.11 -32.66
N GLU A 87 -41.84 12.26 -33.20
CA GLU A 87 -41.58 12.63 -34.61
C GLU A 87 -40.35 13.53 -34.86
N HIS A 88 -39.60 13.96 -33.84
CA HIS A 88 -38.32 14.67 -34.07
C HIS A 88 -37.08 13.76 -34.23
N ILE A 89 -37.24 12.42 -34.21
CA ILE A 89 -36.14 11.47 -34.46
C ILE A 89 -36.07 11.07 -35.96
N ALA A 90 -37.02 11.52 -36.78
CA ALA A 90 -37.15 11.13 -38.19
C ALA A 90 -36.46 12.09 -39.16
N GLN A 91 -35.14 12.30 -39.05
CA GLN A 91 -34.32 12.77 -40.19
C GLN A 91 -32.83 12.44 -40.12
N TYR A 92 -32.42 11.43 -39.35
CA TYR A 92 -31.02 10.99 -39.31
C TYR A 92 -30.79 9.82 -40.29
N GLN A 93 -29.81 9.93 -41.17
CA GLN A 93 -29.34 8.75 -41.92
C GLN A 93 -28.93 7.67 -40.92
N LYS A 94 -29.32 6.41 -41.18
CA LYS A 94 -28.88 5.29 -40.33
C LYS A 94 -27.35 5.26 -40.32
N PRO A 95 -26.71 5.25 -39.14
CA PRO A 95 -25.26 5.22 -39.06
C PRO A 95 -24.74 3.92 -39.69
N GLU A 96 -23.61 4.04 -40.35
CA GLU A 96 -22.88 2.90 -40.88
C GLU A 96 -22.02 2.27 -39.78
N PHE A 97 -21.65 1.02 -39.98
CA PHE A 97 -20.92 0.26 -38.97
C PHE A 97 -19.64 -0.34 -39.52
N GLY A 98 -18.67 -0.46 -38.62
CA GLY A 98 -17.44 -1.17 -38.84
C GLY A 98 -16.82 -1.66 -37.56
N VAL A 99 -15.63 -2.22 -37.69
CA VAL A 99 -14.78 -2.65 -36.58
C VAL A 99 -13.47 -1.87 -36.63
N ARG A 100 -12.91 -1.58 -35.46
CA ARG A 100 -11.54 -1.05 -35.36
C ARG A 100 -10.60 -2.11 -34.80
N GLU A 101 -9.38 -2.12 -35.31
CA GLU A 101 -8.25 -2.90 -34.82
C GLU A 101 -7.07 -1.96 -34.57
N GLY A 102 -6.51 -1.97 -33.35
CA GLY A 102 -5.24 -1.31 -33.06
C GLY A 102 -4.08 -2.11 -33.66
N LEU A 103 -3.31 -1.47 -34.54
CA LEU A 103 -2.14 -2.07 -35.19
C LEU A 103 -0.85 -1.79 -34.41
N TYR A 104 -0.67 -0.53 -33.99
CA TYR A 104 0.51 -0.06 -33.26
C TYR A 104 0.09 0.87 -32.13
N ASP A 105 0.66 0.65 -30.95
CA ASP A 105 0.55 1.53 -29.79
C ASP A 105 1.92 2.17 -29.54
N PHE A 106 2.03 3.45 -29.85
CA PHE A 106 3.33 4.12 -29.86
C PHE A 106 3.87 4.36 -28.44
N VAL A 107 3.02 4.36 -27.42
CA VAL A 107 3.48 4.45 -26.01
C VAL A 107 4.12 3.14 -25.60
N ALA A 108 3.48 2.01 -25.94
CA ALA A 108 4.02 0.68 -25.65
C ALA A 108 5.31 0.36 -26.44
N MET A 109 5.46 0.95 -27.63
CA MET A 109 6.61 0.75 -28.52
C MET A 109 7.75 1.75 -28.30
N PHE A 110 7.73 2.57 -27.25
CA PHE A 110 8.71 3.65 -27.09
C PHE A 110 10.16 3.18 -27.10
N GLU A 111 10.46 2.00 -26.54
CA GLU A 111 11.81 1.40 -26.55
C GLU A 111 12.27 0.97 -27.96
N GLU A 112 11.35 0.84 -28.92
CA GLU A 112 11.63 0.56 -30.33
C GLU A 112 11.82 1.85 -31.16
N SER A 113 11.71 3.02 -30.53
CA SER A 113 11.79 4.32 -31.20
C SER A 113 13.20 4.91 -31.24
N GLU A 114 13.46 5.73 -32.26
CA GLU A 114 14.65 6.58 -32.31
C GLU A 114 14.30 8.01 -31.83
N VAL A 115 14.90 8.42 -30.71
CA VAL A 115 14.74 9.76 -30.14
C VAL A 115 15.92 10.65 -30.52
N SER A 116 15.65 11.87 -30.96
CA SER A 116 16.67 12.90 -31.24
C SER A 116 16.16 14.31 -30.95
N GLY A 117 17.07 15.25 -30.68
CA GLY A 117 16.74 16.68 -30.51
C GLY A 117 15.88 17.03 -29.29
N ALA A 118 15.65 16.07 -28.38
CA ALA A 118 14.92 16.24 -27.14
C ALA A 118 15.88 16.48 -25.97
N GLU A 119 15.53 17.39 -25.06
CA GLU A 119 16.21 17.53 -23.77
C GLU A 119 15.82 16.37 -22.84
N GLN A 120 14.56 15.95 -22.91
CA GLN A 120 14.05 14.77 -22.26
C GLN A 120 12.94 14.13 -23.11
N ALA A 121 12.95 12.81 -23.22
CA ALA A 121 11.84 12.04 -23.78
C ALA A 121 11.60 10.77 -22.98
N SER A 122 10.34 10.39 -22.83
CA SER A 122 9.95 9.17 -22.11
C SER A 122 8.53 8.77 -22.49
N ALA A 123 8.13 7.53 -22.20
CA ALA A 123 6.75 7.10 -22.27
C ALA A 123 6.19 6.83 -20.86
N SER A 124 4.91 7.14 -20.66
CA SER A 124 4.21 6.90 -19.40
C SER A 124 2.84 6.30 -19.66
N GLY A 125 2.39 5.39 -18.79
CA GLY A 125 1.02 4.86 -18.82
C GLY A 125 -0.02 5.82 -18.22
N SER A 126 0.39 6.88 -17.52
CA SER A 126 -0.49 7.70 -16.69
C SER A 126 -0.06 9.17 -16.62
N ASP A 127 0.08 9.82 -17.77
CA ASP A 127 0.37 11.25 -17.85
C ASP A 127 -0.90 12.09 -17.81
N THR A 128 -0.86 13.25 -17.15
CA THR A 128 -2.05 14.07 -16.88
C THR A 128 -1.95 15.46 -17.52
N VAL A 129 -3.01 15.85 -18.22
CA VAL A 129 -3.23 17.18 -18.81
C VAL A 129 -4.65 17.61 -18.50
N GLY A 130 -4.82 18.80 -17.92
CA GLY A 130 -6.11 19.34 -17.52
C GLY A 130 -6.86 18.45 -16.53
N GLY A 131 -6.13 17.75 -15.64
CA GLY A 131 -6.70 16.78 -14.71
C GLY A 131 -7.16 15.46 -15.34
N VAL A 132 -6.97 15.26 -16.64
CA VAL A 132 -7.34 14.03 -17.36
C VAL A 132 -6.11 13.20 -17.69
N THR A 133 -6.07 11.96 -17.20
CA THR A 133 -4.93 11.05 -17.35
C THR A 133 -5.05 10.16 -18.61
N LYS A 134 -3.97 10.05 -19.39
CA LYS A 134 -3.85 9.14 -20.55
C LYS A 134 -2.42 8.54 -20.60
N PRO A 135 -2.23 7.34 -21.18
CA PRO A 135 -0.90 6.94 -21.64
C PRO A 135 -0.35 7.98 -22.61
N ALA A 136 0.91 8.37 -22.52
CA ALA A 136 1.46 9.41 -23.38
C ALA A 136 2.97 9.27 -23.63
N LEU A 137 3.42 9.86 -24.73
CA LEU A 137 4.83 10.15 -24.98
C LEU A 137 5.14 11.57 -24.52
N PHE A 138 6.10 11.70 -23.62
CA PHE A 138 6.68 12.98 -23.23
C PHE A 138 7.86 13.32 -24.14
N ALA A 139 7.87 14.55 -24.66
CA ALA A 139 8.91 15.02 -25.57
C ALA A 139 9.19 16.51 -25.33
N HIS A 140 10.12 16.81 -24.42
CA HIS A 140 10.56 18.17 -24.13
C HIS A 140 11.58 18.65 -25.17
N PRO A 141 11.25 19.68 -25.99
CA PRO A 141 12.13 20.16 -27.04
C PRO A 141 13.22 21.08 -26.49
N THR A 142 14.37 21.09 -27.15
CA THR A 142 15.39 22.11 -26.88
C THR A 142 14.93 23.49 -27.41
N PRO A 143 15.57 24.61 -26.99
CA PRO A 143 15.23 25.95 -27.49
C PRO A 143 15.34 26.12 -29.01
N MET A 144 16.20 25.34 -29.68
CA MET A 144 16.59 25.55 -31.07
C MET A 144 16.17 24.42 -32.01
N ASP A 145 16.11 23.17 -31.52
CA ASP A 145 15.81 22.00 -32.32
C ASP A 145 14.44 21.39 -31.97
N ALA A 146 13.88 20.63 -32.91
CA ALA A 146 12.67 19.85 -32.65
C ALA A 146 13.02 18.57 -31.90
N ALA A 147 12.30 18.27 -30.81
CA ALA A 147 12.28 16.93 -30.26
C ALA A 147 11.58 16.01 -31.27
N ARG A 148 12.23 14.91 -31.63
CA ARG A 148 11.75 13.94 -32.63
C ARG A 148 11.77 12.55 -32.04
N ILE A 149 10.61 11.89 -32.06
CA ILE A 149 10.46 10.46 -31.73
C ILE A 149 10.02 9.74 -33.01
N THR A 150 10.86 8.86 -33.53
CA THR A 150 10.65 8.20 -34.83
C THR A 150 10.43 6.71 -34.67
N TYR A 151 9.43 6.18 -35.37
CA TYR A 151 9.11 4.76 -35.42
C TYR A 151 9.22 4.24 -36.85
N ALA A 152 9.97 3.16 -37.01
CA ALA A 152 10.09 2.41 -38.27
C ALA A 152 9.02 1.32 -38.33
N LEU A 153 8.10 1.40 -39.30
CA LEU A 153 6.90 0.55 -39.36
C LEU A 153 6.66 -0.02 -40.76
N SER A 154 6.07 -1.21 -40.81
CA SER A 154 5.53 -1.83 -42.04
C SER A 154 4.01 -1.75 -42.03
N LEU A 155 3.42 -0.85 -42.84
CA LEU A 155 1.97 -0.68 -42.85
C LEU A 155 1.28 -1.82 -43.64
N PRO A 156 0.16 -2.37 -43.13
CA PRO A 156 -0.53 -3.45 -43.82
C PRO A 156 -1.22 -2.97 -45.09
N ASP A 157 -1.49 -3.90 -46.01
CA ASP A 157 -2.42 -3.67 -47.11
C ASP A 157 -3.86 -3.44 -46.58
N VAL A 158 -4.63 -2.67 -47.34
CA VAL A 158 -6.04 -2.35 -47.06
C VAL A 158 -6.91 -2.65 -48.26
N ALA A 159 -8.10 -3.21 -48.01
CA ALA A 159 -9.14 -3.33 -49.02
C ALA A 159 -9.94 -2.01 -49.18
N ASP A 160 -10.77 -1.90 -50.23
CA ASP A 160 -11.55 -0.68 -50.52
C ASP A 160 -12.47 -0.24 -49.37
N ASN A 161 -12.87 -1.16 -48.50
CA ASN A 161 -13.70 -0.89 -47.31
C ASN A 161 -12.89 -0.71 -46.02
N GLU A 162 -11.57 -0.53 -46.13
CA GLU A 162 -10.65 -0.40 -45.01
C GLU A 162 -9.82 0.87 -45.11
N LYS A 163 -9.54 1.49 -43.96
CA LYS A 163 -8.71 2.70 -43.86
C LYS A 163 -7.70 2.60 -42.72
N LEU A 164 -6.57 3.29 -42.86
CA LEU A 164 -5.58 3.43 -41.79
C LEU A 164 -5.64 4.84 -41.22
N PHE A 165 -5.73 4.97 -39.90
CA PHE A 165 -5.76 6.25 -39.19
C PHE A 165 -4.76 6.25 -38.06
N LEU A 166 -3.92 7.29 -38.00
CA LEU A 166 -3.15 7.60 -36.81
C LEU A 166 -3.98 8.52 -35.92
N HIS A 167 -4.43 8.02 -34.78
CA HIS A 167 -5.18 8.77 -33.76
C HIS A 167 -4.26 9.15 -32.60
N PHE A 168 -4.41 10.35 -32.06
CA PHE A 168 -3.60 10.85 -30.95
C PHE A 168 -4.25 12.10 -30.32
N CYS A 169 -3.83 12.44 -29.11
CA CYS A 169 -4.09 13.73 -28.49
C CYS A 169 -2.77 14.52 -28.33
N ILE A 170 -2.86 15.83 -28.26
CA ILE A 170 -1.74 16.73 -27.90
C ILE A 170 -2.11 17.55 -26.67
N GLY A 171 -1.12 17.92 -25.85
CA GLY A 171 -1.34 18.75 -24.68
C GLY A 171 -0.06 19.08 -23.93
N LEU A 172 -0.15 20.03 -23.00
CA LEU A 172 0.93 20.37 -22.06
C LEU A 172 0.68 19.70 -20.71
N ARG A 173 1.69 19.03 -20.14
CA ARG A 173 1.61 18.34 -18.85
C ARG A 173 1.12 19.28 -17.74
N ASP A 174 0.31 18.78 -16.81
CA ASP A 174 -0.07 19.55 -15.62
C ASP A 174 1.15 20.02 -14.82
N GLY A 175 1.00 21.19 -14.19
CA GLY A 175 2.09 21.86 -13.46
C GLY A 175 2.79 22.98 -14.24
N VAL A 176 2.39 23.27 -15.48
CA VAL A 176 2.82 24.50 -16.18
C VAL A 176 2.24 25.73 -15.48
N VAL A 177 3.12 26.65 -15.06
CA VAL A 177 2.75 27.91 -14.41
C VAL A 177 2.73 29.01 -15.49
N PHE A 178 1.55 29.27 -16.06
CA PHE A 178 1.39 30.19 -17.20
C PHE A 178 1.65 31.66 -16.85
N ASP A 179 1.53 32.03 -15.58
CA ASP A 179 1.75 33.38 -15.04
C ASP A 179 3.16 33.58 -14.43
N ASP A 180 4.08 32.63 -14.64
CA ASP A 180 5.48 32.76 -14.24
C ASP A 180 6.15 33.95 -14.95
N ALA A 181 6.33 35.04 -14.21
CA ALA A 181 6.82 36.31 -14.74
C ALA A 181 8.26 36.24 -15.26
N GLU A 182 9.08 35.32 -14.74
CA GLU A 182 10.49 35.15 -15.14
C GLU A 182 10.64 34.22 -16.34
N ARG A 183 9.84 33.15 -16.42
CA ARG A 183 10.00 32.10 -17.45
C ARG A 183 9.06 32.23 -18.65
N GLN A 184 7.87 32.81 -18.46
CA GLN A 184 6.84 33.09 -19.50
C GLN A 184 6.64 31.94 -20.51
N PRO A 185 5.85 30.90 -20.19
CA PRO A 185 5.63 29.76 -21.08
C PRO A 185 5.13 30.16 -22.47
N GLY A 186 5.81 29.69 -23.53
CA GLY A 186 5.47 30.03 -24.91
C GLY A 186 4.50 29.07 -25.61
N GLY A 187 4.22 27.91 -25.00
CA GLY A 187 3.49 26.79 -25.59
C GLY A 187 4.36 25.92 -26.52
N VAL A 188 3.75 24.85 -27.07
CA VAL A 188 4.44 23.88 -27.92
C VAL A 188 3.71 23.70 -29.25
N ARG A 189 4.47 23.64 -30.33
CA ARG A 189 4.00 23.24 -31.66
C ARG A 189 4.27 21.76 -31.86
N PHE A 190 3.21 21.03 -32.19
CA PHE A 190 3.20 19.61 -32.48
C PHE A 190 3.16 19.41 -34.00
N GLY A 191 3.83 18.37 -34.49
CA GLY A 191 3.69 17.96 -35.89
C GLY A 191 3.97 16.49 -36.13
N ILE A 192 3.44 15.95 -37.22
CA ILE A 192 3.66 14.56 -37.64
C ILE A 192 4.22 14.53 -39.04
N GLU A 193 5.31 13.79 -39.20
CA GLU A 193 6.01 13.62 -40.47
C GLU A 193 6.03 12.13 -40.84
N VAL A 194 5.67 11.81 -42.09
CA VAL A 194 5.73 10.45 -42.64
C VAL A 194 6.69 10.42 -43.82
N ALA A 195 7.65 9.48 -43.80
CA ALA A 195 8.64 9.27 -44.85
C ALA A 195 8.73 7.78 -45.24
N ALA A 196 8.97 7.48 -46.52
CA ALA A 196 9.21 6.10 -46.96
C ALA A 196 10.64 5.64 -46.63
N GLN A 197 10.84 4.37 -46.25
CA GLN A 197 12.16 3.86 -45.87
C GLN A 197 13.12 3.64 -47.06
N ALA A 198 12.62 3.40 -48.27
CA ALA A 198 13.44 3.15 -49.45
C ALA A 198 13.59 4.38 -50.38
N ASN A 199 14.79 4.97 -50.40
CA ASN A 199 15.39 5.90 -51.39
C ASN A 199 14.52 7.00 -52.08
N THR A 200 14.63 8.21 -51.51
CA THR A 200 15.03 9.49 -52.17
C THR A 200 14.13 10.26 -53.15
N GLU A 201 12.87 9.88 -53.43
CA GLU A 201 11.97 10.78 -54.19
C GLU A 201 10.73 11.28 -53.44
N ILE A 202 10.42 10.74 -52.26
CA ILE A 202 9.32 11.24 -51.43
C ILE A 202 9.93 12.15 -50.36
N ARG A 203 9.77 13.47 -50.53
CA ARG A 203 10.07 14.42 -49.44
C ARG A 203 9.25 14.04 -48.21
N PRO A 204 9.79 14.16 -46.98
CA PRO A 204 9.01 13.97 -45.78
C PRO A 204 7.75 14.82 -45.86
N TYR A 205 6.59 14.18 -45.77
CA TYR A 205 5.32 14.87 -45.88
C TYR A 205 4.83 15.18 -44.46
N ASN A 206 4.70 16.46 -44.18
CA ASN A 206 4.12 16.93 -42.94
C ASN A 206 2.60 16.77 -43.03
N CYS A 207 2.05 15.78 -42.35
CA CYS A 207 0.64 15.44 -42.41
C CYS A 207 -0.19 16.06 -41.30
N PHE A 208 0.46 16.72 -40.32
CA PHE A 208 -0.22 17.37 -39.20
C PHE A 208 0.65 18.47 -38.58
N GLU A 209 0.07 19.64 -38.31
CA GLU A 209 0.65 20.64 -37.39
C GLU A 209 -0.45 21.28 -36.53
N ALA A 210 -0.16 21.46 -35.24
CA ALA A 210 -1.01 22.19 -34.32
C ALA A 210 -0.17 22.84 -33.21
N VAL A 211 -0.77 23.79 -32.50
CA VAL A 211 -0.14 24.49 -31.37
C VAL A 211 -1.00 24.30 -30.13
N SER A 212 -0.38 23.95 -29.02
CA SER A 212 -1.02 23.93 -27.69
C SER A 212 -0.35 24.97 -26.79
N THR A 213 -1.17 25.80 -26.16
CA THR A 213 -0.75 26.87 -25.24
C THR A 213 -1.39 26.74 -23.85
N GLU A 214 -2.07 25.63 -23.58
CA GLU A 214 -2.82 25.41 -22.35
C GLU A 214 -2.73 23.92 -21.93
N CYS A 215 -2.97 23.64 -20.64
CA CYS A 215 -3.04 22.27 -20.13
C CYS A 215 -4.40 21.64 -20.44
N GLN A 216 -4.68 21.41 -21.72
CA GLN A 216 -5.88 20.72 -22.19
C GLN A 216 -5.51 19.69 -23.27
N TRP A 217 -6.16 18.52 -23.24
CA TRP A 217 -6.06 17.56 -24.33
C TRP A 217 -6.86 18.04 -25.54
N ASP A 218 -6.18 18.08 -26.69
CA ASP A 218 -6.79 18.30 -27.99
C ASP A 218 -6.65 17.05 -28.87
N GLU A 219 -7.75 16.54 -29.42
CA GLU A 219 -7.85 15.22 -30.07
C GLU A 219 -7.78 15.33 -31.59
N HIS A 220 -6.89 14.55 -32.20
CA HIS A 220 -6.56 14.63 -33.62
C HIS A 220 -6.47 13.24 -34.28
N ALA A 221 -6.63 13.22 -35.59
CA ALA A 221 -6.38 12.03 -36.40
C ALA A 221 -5.86 12.38 -37.79
N VAL A 222 -5.00 11.52 -38.33
CA VAL A 222 -4.44 11.62 -39.68
C VAL A 222 -4.74 10.34 -40.45
N GLU A 223 -5.33 10.45 -41.64
CA GLU A 223 -5.53 9.31 -42.54
C GLU A 223 -4.20 8.94 -43.21
N LEU A 224 -3.75 7.70 -43.02
CA LEU A 224 -2.52 7.15 -43.58
C LEU A 224 -2.76 6.07 -44.65
N THR A 225 -4.00 5.88 -45.10
CA THR A 225 -4.41 4.87 -46.10
C THR A 225 -3.55 4.90 -47.36
N GLN A 226 -3.09 6.08 -47.82
CA GLN A 226 -2.21 6.23 -49.00
C GLN A 226 -0.83 5.57 -48.86
N TYR A 227 -0.44 5.22 -47.64
CA TYR A 227 0.81 4.53 -47.30
C TYR A 227 0.63 3.03 -47.03
N ALA A 228 -0.59 2.49 -47.18
CA ALA A 228 -0.85 1.06 -47.00
C ALA A 228 0.08 0.19 -47.87
N GLY A 229 0.55 -0.92 -47.30
CA GLY A 229 1.48 -1.87 -47.93
C GLY A 229 2.93 -1.37 -48.04
N LYS A 230 3.30 -0.24 -47.40
CA LYS A 230 4.65 0.35 -47.48
C LYS A 230 5.35 0.37 -46.12
N ASP A 231 6.68 0.31 -46.17
CA ASP A 231 7.54 0.58 -45.02
C ASP A 231 7.78 2.09 -44.88
N VAL A 232 7.45 2.63 -43.71
CA VAL A 232 7.47 4.07 -43.42
C VAL A 232 8.15 4.38 -42.09
N ASN A 233 8.64 5.60 -41.97
CA ASN A 233 9.02 6.21 -40.71
C ASN A 233 7.94 7.23 -40.32
N ILE A 234 7.34 7.06 -39.14
CA ILE A 234 6.41 8.04 -38.55
C ILE A 234 7.17 8.78 -37.46
N SER A 235 7.30 10.10 -37.59
CA SER A 235 7.98 10.97 -36.62
C SER A 235 6.99 11.88 -35.91
N PHE A 236 6.98 11.84 -34.58
CA PHE A 236 6.30 12.80 -33.71
C PHE A 236 7.26 13.95 -33.38
N LEU A 237 6.88 15.18 -33.72
CA LEU A 237 7.73 16.37 -33.64
C LEU A 237 7.17 17.37 -32.63
N THR A 238 7.95 17.72 -31.61
CA THR A 238 7.62 18.82 -30.69
C THR A 238 8.63 19.95 -30.84
N ARG A 239 8.14 21.19 -30.90
CA ARG A 239 8.96 22.40 -31.08
C ARG A 239 8.46 23.49 -30.16
N CYS A 240 9.37 24.32 -29.64
CA CYS A 240 8.99 25.55 -28.95
C CYS A 240 8.08 26.39 -29.86
N ASN A 241 6.88 26.75 -29.39
CA ASN A 241 5.97 27.58 -30.19
C ASN A 241 6.53 29.00 -30.36
N ILE A 242 7.14 29.54 -29.30
CA ILE A 242 8.00 30.72 -29.36
C ILE A 242 9.44 30.25 -29.52
N LYS A 243 10.05 30.58 -30.66
CA LYS A 243 11.43 30.16 -30.99
C LYS A 243 12.40 30.60 -29.89
N GLY A 244 13.22 29.67 -29.40
CA GLY A 244 14.19 29.93 -28.33
C GLY A 244 13.64 29.82 -26.90
N ASN A 245 12.34 29.53 -26.71
CA ASN A 245 11.71 29.42 -25.39
C ASN A 245 11.21 27.99 -25.13
N SER A 246 12.02 27.17 -24.46
CA SER A 246 11.66 25.81 -24.02
C SER A 246 11.11 25.75 -22.58
N ASN A 247 10.91 26.90 -21.93
CA ASN A 247 10.39 26.95 -20.58
C ASN A 247 9.00 26.34 -20.53
N TYR A 248 8.81 25.35 -19.66
CA TYR A 248 7.56 24.58 -19.52
C TYR A 248 7.02 24.00 -20.84
N ALA A 249 7.89 23.72 -21.82
CA ALA A 249 7.53 23.05 -23.07
C ALA A 249 7.27 21.54 -22.88
N TRP A 250 6.58 21.18 -21.79
CA TRP A 250 6.32 19.82 -21.31
C TRP A 250 5.26 19.13 -22.16
N ALA A 251 5.59 18.88 -23.42
CA ALA A 251 4.67 18.36 -24.41
C ALA A 251 4.41 16.87 -24.25
N LEU A 252 3.13 16.52 -24.36
CA LEU A 252 2.63 15.17 -24.31
C LEU A 252 1.87 14.82 -25.59
N TRP A 253 2.22 13.70 -26.20
CA TRP A 253 1.41 13.01 -27.20
C TRP A 253 0.57 11.96 -26.49
N GLY A 254 -0.72 12.25 -26.27
CA GLY A 254 -1.65 11.38 -25.55
C GLY A 254 -2.17 10.25 -26.43
N LYS A 255 -2.00 9.01 -25.97
CA LYS A 255 -2.48 7.76 -26.57
C LYS A 255 -2.32 7.68 -28.11
N PRO A 256 -1.13 7.97 -28.68
CA PRO A 256 -0.90 7.79 -30.10
C PRO A 256 -1.06 6.33 -30.51
N GLN A 257 -1.97 6.05 -31.44
CA GLN A 257 -2.28 4.72 -31.93
C GLN A 257 -2.53 4.70 -33.44
N LEU A 258 -1.98 3.71 -34.14
CA LEU A 258 -2.36 3.43 -35.52
C LEU A 258 -3.51 2.42 -35.54
N LEU A 259 -4.65 2.83 -36.09
CA LEU A 259 -5.88 2.07 -36.17
C LEU A 259 -6.16 1.63 -37.61
N LYS A 260 -6.60 0.38 -37.77
CA LYS A 260 -7.25 -0.11 -38.99
C LYS A 260 -8.76 -0.11 -38.79
N LEU A 261 -9.46 0.64 -39.64
CA LEU A 261 -10.92 0.76 -39.61
C LEU A 261 -11.50 -0.02 -40.79
N SER A 262 -12.32 -1.04 -40.52
CA SER A 262 -12.91 -1.89 -41.57
C SER A 262 -14.43 -1.82 -41.51
N GLN A 263 -15.08 -1.34 -42.59
CA GLN A 263 -16.53 -1.17 -42.66
C GLN A 263 -17.23 -2.54 -42.85
N ARG A 264 -18.01 -2.96 -41.85
CA ARG A 264 -18.65 -4.29 -41.73
C ARG A 264 -19.83 -4.27 -40.74
N PRO A 265 -20.85 -5.13 -40.91
CA PRO A 265 -21.98 -5.19 -39.97
C PRO A 265 -21.56 -5.69 -38.58
N LEU A 266 -22.08 -5.06 -37.53
CA LEU A 266 -21.90 -5.52 -36.15
C LEU A 266 -22.82 -6.69 -35.81
N ARG A 267 -22.32 -7.61 -34.99
CA ARG A 267 -23.11 -8.70 -34.41
C ARG A 267 -23.94 -8.17 -33.24
N LYS A 268 -25.13 -8.73 -33.09
CA LYS A 268 -25.99 -8.52 -31.92
C LYS A 268 -26.22 -9.81 -31.15
N ALA A 269 -26.42 -9.69 -29.85
CA ALA A 269 -26.76 -10.83 -29.01
C ALA A 269 -28.10 -11.45 -29.44
N LYS A 270 -28.27 -12.75 -29.19
CA LYS A 270 -29.54 -13.43 -29.52
C LYS A 270 -30.69 -12.79 -28.74
N GLY A 271 -31.71 -12.31 -29.47
CA GLY A 271 -32.88 -11.63 -28.88
C GLY A 271 -32.71 -10.12 -28.69
N ALA A 272 -31.54 -9.54 -28.97
CA ALA A 272 -31.35 -8.09 -28.91
C ALA A 272 -31.96 -7.38 -30.14
N ALA A 273 -32.50 -6.18 -29.93
CA ALA A 273 -33.02 -5.34 -31.00
C ALA A 273 -31.88 -4.84 -31.91
N GLU A 274 -30.82 -4.32 -31.30
CA GLU A 274 -29.64 -3.71 -31.94
C GLU A 274 -28.31 -4.24 -31.34
N PRO A 275 -27.15 -3.97 -31.98
CA PRO A 275 -25.83 -4.23 -31.41
C PRO A 275 -25.51 -3.34 -30.19
N GLU A 276 -24.60 -3.82 -29.34
CA GLU A 276 -24.01 -3.05 -28.24
C GLU A 276 -22.52 -2.85 -28.50
N VAL A 277 -21.97 -1.70 -28.10
CA VAL A 277 -20.54 -1.36 -28.21
C VAL A 277 -20.01 -0.91 -26.84
N PHE A 278 -18.74 -1.22 -26.54
CA PHE A 278 -18.06 -0.79 -25.32
C PHE A 278 -17.13 0.40 -25.58
N GLY A 279 -16.42 0.37 -26.71
CA GLY A 279 -15.66 1.49 -27.23
C GLY A 279 -15.83 1.56 -28.74
N CYS A 280 -15.83 2.75 -29.29
CA CYS A 280 -15.89 2.96 -30.72
C CYS A 280 -15.10 4.19 -31.16
N THR A 281 -14.61 4.11 -32.38
CA THR A 281 -14.12 5.27 -33.14
C THR A 281 -15.21 5.69 -34.09
N ALA A 282 -15.70 6.91 -33.95
CA ALA A 282 -16.71 7.46 -34.83
C ALA A 282 -16.05 8.34 -35.90
N LEU A 283 -16.34 8.05 -37.16
CA LEU A 283 -15.94 8.86 -38.31
C LEU A 283 -17.17 9.64 -38.79
N ALA A 284 -17.18 10.93 -38.49
CA ALA A 284 -18.18 11.89 -38.93
C ALA A 284 -17.71 12.57 -40.22
N GLN A 285 -18.48 12.45 -41.29
CA GLN A 285 -18.28 13.15 -42.55
C GLN A 285 -19.31 14.26 -42.68
N PHE A 286 -18.86 15.49 -42.95
CA PHE A 286 -19.71 16.67 -43.07
C PHE A 286 -19.94 17.04 -44.54
N ASP A 287 -20.99 17.84 -44.79
CA ASP A 287 -21.37 18.24 -46.15
C ASP A 287 -20.28 19.04 -46.90
N ASP A 288 -19.34 19.66 -46.19
CA ASP A 288 -18.19 20.36 -46.77
C ASP A 288 -17.04 19.42 -47.20
N GLY A 289 -17.22 18.10 -47.00
CA GLY A 289 -16.23 17.07 -47.30
C GLY A 289 -15.18 16.86 -46.21
N SER A 290 -15.25 17.60 -45.10
CA SER A 290 -14.37 17.40 -43.94
C SER A 290 -14.75 16.12 -43.18
N HIS A 291 -13.75 15.55 -42.51
CA HIS A 291 -13.91 14.36 -41.67
C HIS A 291 -13.45 14.67 -40.25
N ARG A 292 -14.19 14.19 -39.26
CA ARG A 292 -13.78 14.23 -37.85
C ARG A 292 -13.84 12.83 -37.26
N LEU A 293 -12.74 12.44 -36.62
CA LEU A 293 -12.65 11.19 -35.89
C LEU A 293 -12.76 11.51 -34.40
N CYS A 294 -13.61 10.79 -33.69
CA CYS A 294 -13.72 10.91 -32.24
C CYS A 294 -13.76 9.53 -31.60
N GLU A 295 -12.97 9.32 -30.55
CA GLU A 295 -13.10 8.14 -29.71
C GLU A 295 -14.21 8.31 -28.68
N PHE A 296 -14.90 7.21 -28.42
CA PHE A 296 -15.89 7.09 -27.36
C PHE A 296 -15.70 5.76 -26.65
N ASN A 297 -15.60 5.80 -25.32
CA ASN A 297 -15.54 4.60 -24.49
C ASN A 297 -16.62 4.71 -23.41
N THR A 298 -17.28 3.60 -23.10
CA THR A 298 -18.31 3.51 -22.07
C THR A 298 -17.89 2.51 -21.01
N ASP A 299 -18.34 2.70 -19.76
CA ASP A 299 -18.02 1.79 -18.66
C ASP A 299 -18.70 0.42 -18.80
N ILE A 300 -19.77 0.34 -19.58
CA ILE A 300 -20.53 -0.86 -19.90
C ILE A 300 -20.84 -0.94 -21.39
N SER A 301 -21.06 -2.15 -21.93
CA SER A 301 -21.56 -2.30 -23.30
C SER A 301 -22.90 -1.58 -23.46
N THR A 302 -22.96 -0.63 -24.38
CA THR A 302 -24.06 0.32 -24.54
C THR A 302 -24.72 0.13 -25.91
N PRO A 303 -26.07 0.17 -26.01
CA PRO A 303 -26.76 0.12 -27.29
C PRO A 303 -26.30 1.23 -28.24
N VAL A 304 -26.08 0.87 -29.50
CA VAL A 304 -25.60 1.79 -30.53
C VAL A 304 -26.45 3.06 -30.63
N SER A 305 -27.78 2.95 -30.54
CA SER A 305 -28.69 4.10 -30.60
C SER A 305 -28.39 5.19 -29.56
N LYS A 306 -27.90 4.83 -28.36
CA LYS A 306 -27.50 5.79 -27.33
C LYS A 306 -26.18 6.46 -27.67
N VAL A 307 -25.18 5.68 -28.10
CA VAL A 307 -23.86 6.18 -28.51
C VAL A 307 -23.97 7.16 -29.68
N VAL A 308 -24.83 6.87 -30.65
CA VAL A 308 -25.10 7.75 -31.80
C VAL A 308 -25.66 9.10 -31.34
N LYS A 309 -26.60 9.12 -30.39
CA LYS A 309 -27.16 10.37 -29.85
C LYS A 309 -26.09 11.23 -29.18
N ASP A 310 -25.23 10.61 -28.37
CA ASP A 310 -24.15 11.30 -27.66
C ASP A 310 -23.11 11.89 -28.63
N ILE A 311 -22.74 11.15 -29.67
CA ILE A 311 -21.81 11.64 -30.71
C ILE A 311 -22.44 12.78 -31.51
N HIS A 312 -23.72 12.64 -31.88
CA HIS A 312 -24.42 13.68 -32.62
C HIS A 312 -24.44 15.01 -31.85
N ALA A 313 -24.75 14.97 -30.55
CA ALA A 313 -24.73 16.14 -29.69
C ALA A 313 -23.34 16.83 -29.63
N ARG A 314 -22.24 16.07 -29.74
CA ARG A 314 -20.87 16.61 -29.82
C ARG A 314 -20.52 17.16 -31.20
N CYS A 315 -21.18 16.70 -32.26
CA CYS A 315 -20.95 17.17 -33.64
C CYS A 315 -21.75 18.44 -33.98
N GLU A 316 -22.89 18.70 -33.33
CA GLU A 316 -23.75 19.88 -33.57
C GLU A 316 -23.12 21.23 -33.16
N SER A 317 -21.94 21.25 -32.55
CA SER A 317 -21.22 22.48 -32.19
C SER A 317 -20.40 23.11 -33.34
N GLY A 318 -20.52 22.60 -34.58
CA GLY A 318 -19.78 23.08 -35.76
C GLY A 318 -20.68 23.70 -36.84
N ASP A 319 -20.07 24.48 -37.75
CA ASP A 319 -20.77 25.26 -38.79
C ASP A 319 -21.32 24.42 -39.98
N ALA A 320 -20.91 23.15 -40.12
CA ALA A 320 -21.31 22.27 -41.23
C ALA A 320 -22.19 21.09 -40.73
N PRO A 321 -23.29 20.75 -41.44
CA PRO A 321 -24.15 19.63 -41.06
C PRO A 321 -23.48 18.27 -41.30
N LEU A 322 -23.75 17.32 -40.40
CA LEU A 322 -23.28 15.94 -40.46
C LEU A 322 -23.98 15.18 -41.59
N GLN A 323 -23.21 14.65 -42.54
CA GLN A 323 -23.70 13.92 -43.71
C GLN A 323 -23.74 12.41 -43.46
N VAL A 324 -22.62 11.82 -43.04
CA VAL A 324 -22.47 10.38 -42.80
C VAL A 324 -21.78 10.17 -41.46
N LEU A 325 -22.30 9.23 -40.65
CA LEU A 325 -21.68 8.80 -39.42
C LEU A 325 -21.37 7.30 -39.51
N THR A 326 -20.10 6.93 -39.43
CA THR A 326 -19.68 5.53 -39.34
C THR A 326 -19.12 5.24 -37.96
N LEU A 327 -19.63 4.21 -37.29
CA LEU A 327 -19.14 3.76 -35.99
C LEU A 327 -18.30 2.50 -36.12
N TYR A 328 -17.01 2.60 -35.78
CA TYR A 328 -16.07 1.48 -35.78
C TYR A 328 -15.89 0.95 -34.35
N ALA A 329 -16.52 -0.18 -34.05
CA ALA A 329 -16.49 -0.76 -32.72
C ALA A 329 -15.15 -1.42 -32.39
N ALA A 330 -14.61 -1.14 -31.22
CA ALA A 330 -13.49 -1.87 -30.62
C ALA A 330 -13.81 -3.37 -30.53
N GLN A 331 -12.81 -4.22 -30.74
CA GLN A 331 -12.99 -5.67 -30.77
C GLN A 331 -12.17 -6.36 -29.68
N PRO A 332 -12.70 -7.43 -29.05
CA PRO A 332 -11.89 -8.30 -28.23
C PRO A 332 -10.93 -9.10 -29.12
N LYS A 333 -9.70 -9.32 -28.64
CA LYS A 333 -8.70 -10.16 -29.29
C LYS A 333 -8.17 -11.13 -28.25
N LEU A 334 -8.48 -12.40 -28.39
CA LEU A 334 -8.13 -13.42 -27.40
C LEU A 334 -6.93 -14.24 -27.86
N GLU A 335 -5.96 -14.42 -26.97
CA GLU A 335 -4.75 -15.21 -27.24
C GLU A 335 -4.51 -16.20 -26.09
N ILE A 336 -3.97 -17.38 -26.43
CA ILE A 336 -3.57 -18.36 -25.41
C ILE A 336 -2.19 -17.95 -24.91
N VAL A 337 -2.08 -17.57 -23.65
CA VAL A 337 -0.82 -17.17 -23.01
C VAL A 337 -0.07 -18.39 -22.49
N SER A 338 -0.79 -19.40 -21.98
CA SER A 338 -0.16 -20.59 -21.44
C SER A 338 -1.01 -21.84 -21.59
N ILE A 339 -0.34 -23.00 -21.69
CA ILE A 339 -0.94 -24.32 -21.52
C ILE A 339 0.04 -25.29 -20.86
N GLY A 340 -0.36 -25.88 -19.75
CA GLY A 340 0.51 -26.78 -18.98
C GLY A 340 -0.22 -27.47 -17.83
N ALA A 341 0.51 -28.25 -17.04
CA ALA A 341 -0.02 -28.81 -15.81
C ALA A 341 -0.27 -27.69 -14.79
N SER A 342 -1.37 -27.78 -14.03
CA SER A 342 -1.62 -26.83 -12.93
C SER A 342 -0.75 -27.12 -11.70
N ALA A 343 -0.17 -28.31 -11.60
CA ALA A 343 0.78 -28.70 -10.57
C ALA A 343 2.23 -28.58 -11.07
N ALA A 344 3.14 -28.21 -10.17
CA ALA A 344 4.57 -28.10 -10.48
C ALA A 344 5.23 -29.45 -10.77
N VAL A 345 4.75 -30.53 -10.15
CA VAL A 345 5.23 -31.91 -10.37
C VAL A 345 4.03 -32.81 -10.63
N VAL A 346 4.09 -33.56 -11.73
CA VAL A 346 3.11 -34.60 -12.08
C VAL A 346 3.81 -35.95 -12.02
N THR A 347 3.24 -36.90 -11.27
CA THR A 347 3.80 -38.24 -11.07
C THR A 347 3.00 -39.32 -11.79
N PRO A 348 3.59 -40.49 -12.10
CA PRO A 348 2.87 -41.57 -12.75
C PRO A 348 1.76 -42.13 -11.86
N GLY A 349 0.69 -42.59 -12.49
CA GLY A 349 -0.38 -43.33 -11.80
C GLY A 349 -1.51 -42.47 -11.23
N GLU A 350 -1.38 -41.15 -11.24
CA GLU A 350 -2.39 -40.19 -10.76
C GLU A 350 -2.99 -39.36 -11.90
N ASP A 351 -4.29 -39.10 -11.83
CA ASP A 351 -4.96 -38.17 -12.73
C ASP A 351 -4.55 -36.74 -12.34
N PHE A 352 -4.28 -35.88 -13.32
CA PHE A 352 -3.74 -34.54 -13.09
C PHE A 352 -4.49 -33.50 -13.92
N GLU A 353 -4.41 -32.25 -13.53
CA GLU A 353 -5.11 -31.17 -14.21
C GLU A 353 -4.17 -30.42 -15.16
N VAL A 354 -4.67 -30.16 -16.37
CA VAL A 354 -4.06 -29.24 -17.33
C VAL A 354 -4.87 -27.96 -17.34
N GLN A 355 -4.18 -26.84 -17.32
CA GLN A 355 -4.74 -25.50 -17.40
C GLN A 355 -4.32 -24.83 -18.71
N CYS A 356 -5.24 -24.05 -19.28
CA CYS A 356 -4.96 -23.15 -20.39
C CYS A 356 -5.44 -21.76 -19.99
N THR A 357 -4.54 -20.79 -20.04
CA THR A 357 -4.83 -19.38 -19.75
C THR A 357 -4.95 -18.60 -21.05
N VAL A 358 -6.00 -17.79 -21.13
CA VAL A 358 -6.33 -16.94 -22.28
C VAL A 358 -6.37 -15.50 -21.79
N ARG A 359 -5.72 -14.60 -22.51
CA ARG A 359 -5.74 -13.15 -22.26
C ARG A 359 -6.53 -12.45 -23.36
N ASN A 360 -7.27 -11.41 -22.99
CA ASN A 360 -7.80 -10.48 -23.98
C ASN A 360 -6.80 -9.33 -24.20
N VAL A 361 -6.18 -9.31 -25.37
CA VAL A 361 -5.24 -8.27 -25.82
C VAL A 361 -5.90 -7.24 -26.74
N GLY A 362 -7.23 -7.28 -26.88
CA GLY A 362 -7.99 -6.31 -27.68
C GLY A 362 -8.59 -5.18 -26.84
N ASP A 363 -9.12 -4.18 -27.51
CA ASP A 363 -9.58 -2.91 -26.91
C ASP A 363 -11.05 -2.95 -26.42
N ALA A 364 -11.70 -4.11 -26.49
CA ALA A 364 -13.05 -4.31 -25.98
C ALA A 364 -13.16 -5.61 -25.18
N PRO A 365 -14.08 -5.68 -24.20
CA PRO A 365 -14.39 -6.92 -23.52
C PRO A 365 -15.00 -7.94 -24.49
N LEU A 366 -14.85 -9.23 -24.18
CA LEU A 366 -15.59 -10.29 -24.87
C LEU A 366 -17.10 -10.13 -24.62
N GLY A 367 -17.83 -9.67 -25.63
CA GLY A 367 -19.22 -9.26 -25.52
C GLY A 367 -20.22 -10.42 -25.57
N LYS A 368 -21.49 -10.13 -25.25
CA LYS A 368 -22.59 -11.12 -25.27
C LYS A 368 -22.88 -11.70 -26.66
N ALA A 369 -22.52 -10.97 -27.73
CA ALA A 369 -22.70 -11.39 -29.12
C ALA A 369 -21.56 -12.26 -29.66
N ASP A 370 -20.43 -12.29 -28.93
CA ASP A 370 -19.23 -13.01 -29.30
C ASP A 370 -19.27 -14.47 -28.82
N ASN A 371 -18.51 -15.33 -29.48
CA ASN A 371 -18.41 -16.73 -29.12
C ASN A 371 -16.95 -17.17 -29.08
N ALA A 372 -16.41 -17.34 -27.87
CA ALA A 372 -15.07 -17.85 -27.64
C ALA A 372 -15.10 -19.25 -27.03
N ARG A 373 -14.31 -20.16 -27.60
CA ARG A 373 -14.22 -21.55 -27.15
C ARG A 373 -12.79 -22.06 -27.23
N VAL A 374 -12.31 -22.65 -26.14
CA VAL A 374 -11.01 -23.33 -26.07
C VAL A 374 -11.22 -24.83 -26.09
N THR A 375 -10.44 -25.54 -26.90
CA THR A 375 -10.48 -27.00 -27.02
C THR A 375 -9.10 -27.58 -26.72
N ILE A 376 -9.02 -28.50 -25.76
CA ILE A 376 -7.78 -29.25 -25.48
C ILE A 376 -7.65 -30.45 -26.42
N ASN A 377 -6.43 -30.69 -26.89
CA ASN A 377 -6.03 -31.76 -27.79
C ASN A 377 -4.79 -32.49 -27.25
N GLY A 378 -4.51 -33.69 -27.79
CA GLY A 378 -3.29 -34.46 -27.44
C GLY A 378 -3.36 -35.25 -26.12
N VAL A 379 -4.47 -35.15 -25.37
CA VAL A 379 -4.64 -35.82 -24.07
C VAL A 379 -5.94 -36.61 -23.98
N ARG A 380 -5.95 -37.62 -23.09
CA ARG A 380 -7.16 -38.38 -22.74
C ARG A 380 -7.74 -37.82 -21.44
N LEU A 381 -8.96 -37.30 -21.49
CA LEU A 381 -9.62 -36.77 -20.30
C LEU A 381 -10.13 -37.90 -19.39
N TRP A 382 -10.04 -37.69 -18.08
CA TRP A 382 -10.67 -38.58 -17.10
C TRP A 382 -12.18 -38.34 -17.04
N ARG A 383 -12.61 -37.06 -17.05
CA ARG A 383 -14.01 -36.63 -17.15
C ARG A 383 -14.13 -35.27 -17.84
N GLY A 384 -15.32 -34.95 -18.34
CA GLY A 384 -15.65 -33.62 -18.90
C GLY A 384 -15.53 -33.54 -20.42
N ARG A 385 -15.87 -32.36 -20.96
CA ARG A 385 -15.80 -32.07 -22.40
C ARG A 385 -14.45 -31.44 -22.74
N PRO A 386 -13.84 -31.78 -23.90
CA PRO A 386 -12.58 -31.18 -24.32
C PRO A 386 -12.74 -29.70 -24.70
N ALA A 387 -13.91 -29.30 -25.17
CA ALA A 387 -14.20 -27.90 -25.48
C ALA A 387 -14.92 -27.20 -24.33
N GLN A 388 -14.44 -26.03 -23.94
CA GLN A 388 -15.03 -25.15 -22.91
C GLN A 388 -15.23 -23.74 -23.47
N MET A 389 -16.31 -23.09 -23.04
CA MET A 389 -16.67 -21.73 -23.47
C MET A 389 -16.01 -20.69 -22.58
N ILE A 390 -15.58 -19.58 -23.17
CA ILE A 390 -15.09 -18.39 -22.47
C ILE A 390 -16.11 -17.26 -22.67
N LYS A 391 -16.35 -16.47 -21.63
CA LYS A 391 -17.28 -15.33 -21.62
C LYS A 391 -16.70 -14.22 -20.74
N ASN A 392 -17.06 -12.98 -21.03
CA ASN A 392 -16.81 -11.81 -20.18
C ASN A 392 -15.34 -11.64 -19.76
N VAL A 393 -14.45 -11.48 -20.74
CA VAL A 393 -13.02 -11.20 -20.48
C VAL A 393 -12.75 -9.76 -20.90
N LYS A 394 -12.44 -8.88 -19.94
CA LYS A 394 -12.12 -7.47 -20.18
C LYS A 394 -10.76 -7.32 -20.88
N PRO A 395 -10.49 -6.20 -21.56
CA PRO A 395 -9.14 -5.88 -22.04
C PRO A 395 -8.09 -6.05 -20.94
N GLY A 396 -6.98 -6.70 -21.25
CA GLY A 396 -5.90 -7.05 -20.32
C GLY A 396 -6.19 -8.23 -19.38
N GLU A 397 -7.46 -8.64 -19.21
CA GLU A 397 -7.83 -9.70 -18.28
C GLU A 397 -7.41 -11.09 -18.77
N GLU A 398 -6.98 -11.93 -17.84
CA GLU A 398 -6.70 -13.34 -18.05
C GLU A 398 -7.78 -14.23 -17.45
N VAL A 399 -8.20 -15.24 -18.21
CA VAL A 399 -9.11 -16.28 -17.76
C VAL A 399 -8.49 -17.65 -18.00
N SER A 400 -8.68 -18.56 -17.06
CA SER A 400 -8.14 -19.92 -17.16
C SER A 400 -9.24 -20.97 -17.23
N VAL A 401 -9.12 -21.87 -18.20
CA VAL A 401 -9.92 -23.10 -18.30
C VAL A 401 -9.05 -24.30 -17.94
N SER A 402 -9.66 -25.35 -17.39
CA SER A 402 -8.91 -26.51 -16.89
C SER A 402 -9.60 -27.83 -17.17
N TRP A 403 -8.81 -28.88 -17.40
CA TRP A 403 -9.27 -30.23 -17.69
C TRP A 403 -8.56 -31.25 -16.83
N LEU A 404 -9.31 -32.21 -16.30
CA LEU A 404 -8.75 -33.35 -15.57
C LEU A 404 -8.35 -34.45 -16.55
N VAL A 405 -7.04 -34.58 -16.76
CA VAL A 405 -6.39 -35.51 -17.66
C VAL A 405 -6.13 -36.84 -16.95
N ARG A 406 -6.34 -37.94 -17.67
CA ARG A 406 -6.15 -39.30 -17.17
C ARG A 406 -4.66 -39.57 -16.97
N ARG A 407 -4.32 -40.25 -15.89
CA ARG A 407 -2.94 -40.64 -15.55
C ARG A 407 -2.13 -41.16 -16.74
N SER A 408 -0.86 -40.77 -16.78
CA SER A 408 0.14 -41.19 -17.79
C SER A 408 1.39 -41.72 -17.12
N SER A 409 2.15 -42.55 -17.83
CA SER A 409 3.48 -43.04 -17.42
C SER A 409 4.62 -42.41 -18.22
N HIS A 410 4.30 -41.59 -19.22
CA HIS A 410 5.27 -40.90 -20.09
C HIS A 410 4.86 -39.45 -20.26
N SER A 411 5.84 -38.58 -20.53
CA SER A 411 5.61 -37.17 -20.83
C SER A 411 4.62 -36.98 -21.99
N LEU A 412 3.77 -35.97 -21.87
CA LEU A 412 2.68 -35.72 -22.81
C LEU A 412 2.89 -34.40 -23.53
N LYS A 413 2.68 -34.38 -24.85
CA LYS A 413 2.48 -33.15 -25.59
C LYS A 413 1.02 -32.77 -25.51
N VAL A 414 0.75 -31.54 -25.10
CA VAL A 414 -0.60 -31.01 -24.93
C VAL A 414 -0.74 -29.80 -25.85
N SER A 415 -1.90 -29.64 -26.50
CA SER A 415 -2.18 -28.40 -27.21
C SER A 415 -3.60 -27.93 -26.94
N ALA A 416 -3.80 -26.62 -27.02
CA ALA A 416 -5.13 -26.01 -26.98
C ALA A 416 -5.34 -25.18 -28.23
N SER A 417 -6.55 -25.27 -28.77
CA SER A 417 -7.01 -24.43 -29.86
C SER A 417 -8.15 -23.55 -29.37
N LEU A 418 -7.90 -22.25 -29.38
CA LEU A 418 -8.87 -21.20 -29.14
C LEU A 418 -9.50 -20.81 -30.47
N ARG A 419 -10.83 -20.74 -30.49
CA ARG A 419 -11.62 -20.16 -31.58
C ARG A 419 -12.44 -19.03 -30.99
N CYS A 420 -12.27 -17.82 -31.50
CA CYS A 420 -13.08 -16.67 -31.12
C CYS A 420 -13.82 -16.16 -32.35
N GLN A 421 -15.11 -15.94 -32.24
CA GLN A 421 -15.94 -15.39 -33.31
C GLN A 421 -16.53 -14.07 -32.82
N THR A 422 -16.12 -12.99 -33.48
CA THR A 422 -16.54 -11.60 -33.19
C THR A 422 -17.12 -10.95 -34.45
N SER A 423 -17.42 -9.65 -34.39
CA SER A 423 -17.81 -8.85 -35.55
C SER A 423 -16.67 -8.67 -36.56
N ALA A 424 -15.40 -8.75 -36.11
CA ALA A 424 -14.25 -8.73 -37.01
C ALA A 424 -14.11 -10.02 -37.86
N GLY A 425 -14.57 -11.15 -37.32
CA GLY A 425 -14.48 -12.46 -37.99
C GLY A 425 -14.22 -13.61 -37.03
N GLU A 426 -13.91 -14.78 -37.58
CA GLU A 426 -13.39 -15.91 -36.80
C GLU A 426 -11.86 -15.80 -36.69
N THR A 427 -11.35 -15.76 -35.48
CA THR A 427 -9.91 -15.91 -35.20
C THR A 427 -9.63 -17.26 -34.56
N ARG A 428 -8.44 -17.79 -34.84
CA ARG A 428 -7.95 -19.04 -34.25
C ARG A 428 -6.55 -18.83 -33.71
N HIS A 429 -6.34 -19.31 -32.49
CA HIS A 429 -5.03 -19.34 -31.88
C HIS A 429 -4.77 -20.75 -31.35
N THR A 430 -3.59 -21.30 -31.58
CA THR A 430 -3.22 -22.62 -31.04
C THR A 430 -1.90 -22.51 -30.30
N ALA A 431 -1.86 -23.02 -29.08
CA ALA A 431 -0.66 -23.14 -28.29
C ALA A 431 -0.40 -24.60 -27.96
N SER A 432 0.87 -24.97 -27.86
CA SER A 432 1.30 -26.31 -27.44
C SER A 432 2.24 -26.20 -26.26
N GLY A 433 2.16 -27.18 -25.36
CA GLY A 433 3.03 -27.33 -24.20
C GLY A 433 3.40 -28.78 -23.99
N SER A 434 4.23 -29.03 -22.99
CA SER A 434 4.58 -30.37 -22.57
C SER A 434 4.34 -30.55 -21.07
N VAL A 435 3.89 -31.74 -20.68
CA VAL A 435 3.76 -32.14 -19.28
C VAL A 435 4.75 -33.26 -19.04
N GLU A 436 5.82 -32.95 -18.31
CA GLU A 436 6.79 -33.94 -17.85
C GLU A 436 6.17 -34.81 -16.76
N ILE A 437 6.34 -36.13 -16.87
CA ILE A 437 5.96 -37.08 -15.83
C ILE A 437 7.21 -37.46 -15.05
N ARG A 438 7.28 -37.06 -13.78
CA ARG A 438 8.42 -37.28 -12.88
C ARG A 438 8.23 -38.54 -12.04
N PRO A 439 9.30 -39.19 -11.54
CA PRO A 439 9.20 -40.38 -10.69
C PRO A 439 8.25 -40.18 -9.51
N ALA A 440 7.49 -41.22 -9.13
CA ALA A 440 6.62 -41.12 -7.96
C ALA A 440 7.44 -41.09 -6.65
N GLN A 441 6.90 -40.43 -5.63
CA GLN A 441 7.46 -40.48 -4.29
C GLN A 441 7.39 -41.90 -3.71
N PRO A 442 8.32 -42.29 -2.81
CA PRO A 442 8.22 -43.56 -2.09
C PRO A 442 6.95 -43.59 -1.21
N LYS A 443 6.41 -44.78 -0.98
CA LYS A 443 5.29 -44.95 -0.05
C LYS A 443 5.78 -44.83 1.39
N LEU A 444 5.54 -43.69 2.01
CA LEU A 444 5.94 -43.42 3.39
C LEU A 444 4.75 -43.43 4.35
N ALA A 445 5.01 -43.74 5.63
CA ALA A 445 3.98 -43.62 6.66
C ALA A 445 3.52 -42.16 6.80
N ALA A 446 2.21 -41.97 6.92
CA ALA A 446 1.64 -40.64 7.15
C ALA A 446 1.84 -40.16 8.59
N LYS A 447 2.04 -41.08 9.55
CA LYS A 447 2.20 -40.76 10.97
C LYS A 447 3.55 -40.05 11.21
N VAL A 448 3.53 -39.04 12.07
CA VAL A 448 4.73 -38.31 12.48
C VAL A 448 5.68 -39.23 13.27
N VAL A 449 6.95 -39.21 12.90
CA VAL A 449 8.05 -39.83 13.64
C VAL A 449 8.64 -38.77 14.57
N LYS A 450 8.82 -39.11 15.86
CA LYS A 450 9.21 -38.11 16.86
C LYS A 450 10.70 -37.80 16.81
N GLU A 451 11.51 -38.83 16.59
CA GLU A 451 12.96 -38.73 16.53
C GLU A 451 13.43 -38.10 15.22
N LEU A 452 14.56 -37.42 15.27
CA LEU A 452 15.32 -37.03 14.08
C LEU A 452 15.76 -38.28 13.32
N HIS A 453 15.50 -38.32 12.02
CA HIS A 453 15.83 -39.46 11.19
C HIS A 453 16.22 -39.03 9.79
N THR A 454 17.21 -39.74 9.21
CA THR A 454 17.58 -39.62 7.81
C THR A 454 17.93 -41.01 7.28
N TYR A 455 17.31 -41.42 6.17
CA TYR A 455 17.51 -42.75 5.59
C TYR A 455 17.21 -42.77 4.09
N SER A 456 17.70 -43.80 3.39
CA SER A 456 17.32 -44.08 2.01
C SER A 456 16.20 -45.12 1.96
N GLN A 457 15.20 -44.88 1.11
CA GLN A 457 14.08 -45.77 0.85
C GLN A 457 13.93 -45.91 -0.66
N ASP A 458 14.15 -47.10 -1.20
CA ASP A 458 14.05 -47.37 -2.65
C ASP A 458 14.88 -46.41 -3.52
N GLY A 459 16.03 -45.95 -3.00
CA GLY A 459 16.93 -44.99 -3.67
C GLY A 459 16.55 -43.51 -3.49
N HIS A 460 15.36 -43.22 -2.95
CA HIS A 460 14.97 -41.88 -2.50
C HIS A 460 15.60 -41.57 -1.14
N LEU A 461 15.71 -40.29 -0.78
CA LEU A 461 16.18 -39.88 0.56
C LEU A 461 15.07 -39.22 1.34
N VAL A 462 14.97 -39.60 2.61
CA VAL A 462 14.00 -39.05 3.55
C VAL A 462 14.78 -38.50 4.74
N MET A 463 14.53 -37.24 5.07
CA MET A 463 15.03 -36.58 6.29
C MET A 463 13.83 -35.97 7.03
N GLY A 464 13.73 -36.13 8.34
CA GLY A 464 12.59 -35.60 9.09
C GLY A 464 12.75 -35.67 10.60
N ASN A 465 11.83 -35.01 11.29
CA ASN A 465 11.71 -34.99 12.75
C ASN A 465 10.23 -34.82 13.15
N LYS A 466 9.93 -34.56 14.43
CA LYS A 466 8.55 -34.36 14.91
C LYS A 466 7.76 -33.19 14.28
N HIS A 467 8.43 -32.26 13.60
CA HIS A 467 7.84 -31.05 13.04
C HIS A 467 7.71 -31.08 11.52
N LEU A 468 8.67 -31.67 10.81
CA LEU A 468 8.71 -31.65 9.36
C LEU A 468 9.37 -32.90 8.76
N ARG A 469 9.20 -33.06 7.45
CA ARG A 469 9.89 -34.09 6.65
C ARG A 469 10.15 -33.54 5.25
N ILE A 470 11.34 -33.80 4.73
CA ILE A 470 11.73 -33.57 3.34
C ILE A 470 12.00 -34.91 2.66
N VAL A 471 11.53 -35.06 1.42
CA VAL A 471 11.70 -36.26 0.60
C VAL A 471 12.36 -35.87 -0.72
N PHE A 472 13.60 -36.31 -0.93
CA PHE A 472 14.32 -36.12 -2.19
C PHE A 472 14.06 -37.32 -3.10
N VAL A 473 13.49 -37.06 -4.28
CA VAL A 473 13.02 -38.10 -5.17
C VAL A 473 14.05 -38.35 -6.26
N ARG A 474 14.65 -39.54 -6.21
CA ARG A 474 15.55 -40.05 -7.24
C ARG A 474 14.80 -40.59 -8.46
N GLY A 475 15.25 -40.20 -9.64
CA GLY A 475 14.84 -40.74 -10.93
C GLY A 475 16.03 -41.28 -11.73
N ALA A 476 15.93 -41.22 -13.06
CA ALA A 476 16.93 -41.81 -13.95
C ALA A 476 18.25 -41.02 -13.92
N ASP A 477 18.15 -39.69 -13.85
CA ASP A 477 19.28 -38.76 -13.97
C ASP A 477 19.86 -38.33 -12.61
N GLY A 478 19.34 -38.84 -11.49
CA GLY A 478 19.72 -38.43 -10.13
C GLY A 478 18.51 -38.00 -9.29
N PHE A 479 18.72 -37.15 -8.29
CA PHE A 479 17.64 -36.50 -7.54
C PHE A 479 17.00 -35.42 -8.41
N GLU A 480 15.77 -35.67 -8.85
CA GLU A 480 15.09 -34.84 -9.84
C GLU A 480 14.25 -33.72 -9.21
N TYR A 481 13.68 -33.95 -8.03
CA TYR A 481 12.83 -33.00 -7.31
C TYR A 481 12.78 -33.36 -5.81
N TYR A 482 12.25 -32.47 -4.97
CA TYR A 482 11.95 -32.80 -3.57
C TYR A 482 10.60 -32.28 -3.11
N ALA A 483 10.05 -32.91 -2.07
CA ALA A 483 8.77 -32.57 -1.48
C ALA A 483 8.93 -32.26 0.02
N LEU A 484 8.26 -31.22 0.48
CA LEU A 484 8.30 -30.73 1.86
C LEU A 484 6.98 -31.00 2.56
N PHE A 485 7.07 -31.51 3.78
CA PHE A 485 5.94 -31.89 4.61
C PHE A 485 6.02 -31.20 5.98
N ALA A 486 4.87 -30.68 6.44
CA ALA A 486 4.70 -30.19 7.80
C ALA A 486 3.92 -31.19 8.64
N ALA A 487 4.30 -31.38 9.90
CA ALA A 487 3.58 -32.18 10.87
C ALA A 487 2.38 -31.39 11.41
N LYS A 488 1.17 -31.91 11.20
CA LYS A 488 -0.07 -31.35 11.72
C LYS A 488 -0.96 -32.46 12.25
N THR A 489 -1.50 -32.29 13.46
CA THR A 489 -2.42 -33.28 14.09
C THR A 489 -1.85 -34.72 14.10
N GLY A 490 -0.54 -34.87 14.29
CA GLY A 490 0.13 -36.18 14.34
C GLY A 490 0.41 -36.84 12.98
N THR A 491 0.13 -36.16 11.86
CA THR A 491 0.45 -36.65 10.51
C THR A 491 1.29 -35.64 9.72
N TYR A 492 2.18 -36.15 8.87
CA TYR A 492 2.87 -35.34 7.88
C TYR A 492 1.94 -35.02 6.72
N GLN A 493 1.83 -33.74 6.38
CA GLN A 493 1.05 -33.25 5.25
C GLN A 493 2.00 -32.59 4.25
N GLN A 494 1.91 -32.96 2.97
CA GLN A 494 2.71 -32.29 1.94
C GLN A 494 2.20 -30.86 1.77
N VAL A 495 3.12 -29.91 1.84
CA VAL A 495 2.82 -28.48 1.82
C VAL A 495 3.56 -27.72 0.72
N ALA A 496 4.64 -28.29 0.17
CA ALA A 496 5.31 -27.76 -1.02
C ALA A 496 6.03 -28.86 -1.79
N VAL A 497 6.33 -28.56 -3.06
CA VAL A 497 7.24 -29.32 -3.91
C VAL A 497 8.20 -28.37 -4.59
N CYS A 498 9.38 -28.87 -4.93
CA CYS A 498 10.40 -28.15 -5.70
C CYS A 498 10.76 -29.02 -6.90
N PRO A 499 10.38 -28.64 -8.13
CA PRO A 499 10.49 -29.48 -9.33
C PRO A 499 11.93 -29.72 -9.81
N ALA A 500 12.90 -29.04 -9.21
CA ALA A 500 14.33 -29.22 -9.37
C ALA A 500 15.02 -28.95 -8.03
N LEU A 501 16.23 -29.50 -7.85
CA LEU A 501 17.09 -29.15 -6.71
C LEU A 501 17.69 -27.75 -6.90
N SER A 502 18.04 -27.42 -8.14
CA SER A 502 18.51 -26.13 -8.59
C SER A 502 18.48 -26.09 -10.13
N GLU A 503 18.50 -24.90 -10.71
CA GLU A 503 18.56 -24.66 -12.15
C GLU A 503 19.59 -23.55 -12.43
N VAL A 504 20.34 -23.68 -13.52
CA VAL A 504 21.37 -22.74 -13.95
C VAL A 504 21.09 -22.32 -15.39
N THR A 505 21.11 -21.01 -15.63
CA THR A 505 21.04 -20.39 -16.95
C THR A 505 22.30 -19.58 -17.20
N TYR A 506 22.93 -19.78 -18.35
CA TYR A 506 24.21 -19.17 -18.72
C TYR A 506 24.27 -18.83 -20.21
N GLY A 507 25.16 -17.91 -20.58
CA GLY A 507 25.49 -17.59 -21.98
C GLY A 507 26.61 -18.48 -22.51
N ASP A 508 26.50 -18.92 -23.76
CA ASP A 508 27.59 -19.61 -24.46
C ASP A 508 28.83 -18.71 -24.66
N SER A 509 29.91 -19.29 -25.18
CA SER A 509 31.17 -18.58 -25.41
C SER A 509 31.07 -17.38 -26.38
N THR A 510 30.03 -17.31 -27.21
CA THR A 510 29.75 -16.15 -28.08
C THR A 510 28.86 -15.12 -27.40
N THR A 511 28.24 -15.48 -26.27
CA THR A 511 27.20 -14.71 -25.56
C THR A 511 25.93 -14.45 -26.37
N GLU A 512 25.80 -15.11 -27.52
CA GLU A 512 24.65 -14.95 -28.44
C GLU A 512 23.51 -15.92 -28.08
N THR A 513 23.82 -17.06 -27.46
CA THR A 513 22.83 -18.08 -27.11
C THR A 513 22.78 -18.33 -25.60
N GLN A 514 21.56 -18.40 -25.08
CA GLN A 514 21.30 -18.75 -23.68
C GLN A 514 20.98 -20.24 -23.55
N HIS A 515 21.52 -20.87 -22.51
CA HIS A 515 21.33 -22.28 -22.21
C HIS A 515 20.92 -22.48 -20.75
N THR A 516 20.01 -23.42 -20.51
CA THR A 516 19.52 -23.76 -19.17
C THR A 516 19.66 -25.25 -18.93
N PHE A 517 20.15 -25.64 -17.74
CA PHE A 517 20.16 -27.03 -17.29
C PHE A 517 19.71 -27.15 -15.83
N ARG A 518 19.09 -28.29 -15.51
CA ARG A 518 18.69 -28.66 -14.15
C ARG A 518 19.80 -29.44 -13.47
N ILE A 519 20.03 -29.16 -12.20
CA ILE A 519 21.00 -29.89 -11.39
C ILE A 519 20.31 -31.11 -10.79
N THR A 520 20.74 -32.31 -11.21
CA THR A 520 20.27 -33.61 -10.70
C THR A 520 21.40 -34.42 -10.07
N PRO A 521 21.83 -34.09 -8.83
CA PRO A 521 22.86 -34.83 -8.10
C PRO A 521 22.57 -36.33 -8.06
N SER A 522 23.56 -37.15 -8.35
CA SER A 522 23.47 -38.61 -8.26
C SER A 522 24.24 -39.19 -7.07
N GLU A 523 25.20 -38.41 -6.56
CA GLU A 523 26.03 -38.71 -5.40
C GLU A 523 25.51 -37.99 -4.15
N TYR A 524 25.48 -38.71 -3.04
CA TYR A 524 25.11 -38.14 -1.75
C TYR A 524 25.88 -38.79 -0.60
N GLN A 525 26.00 -38.05 0.50
CA GLN A 525 26.56 -38.54 1.76
C GLN A 525 25.65 -38.14 2.92
N LEU A 526 25.36 -39.12 3.78
CA LEU A 526 24.64 -38.90 5.04
C LEU A 526 25.66 -38.70 6.16
N ALA A 527 25.46 -37.64 6.96
CA ALA A 527 26.32 -37.33 8.09
C ALA A 527 25.49 -36.82 9.28
N GLY A 528 26.16 -36.68 10.41
CA GLY A 528 25.63 -36.00 11.59
C GLY A 528 26.77 -35.36 12.36
N ASN A 529 26.44 -34.46 13.28
CA ASN A 529 27.44 -33.75 14.07
C ASN A 529 27.18 -33.86 15.59
N ASN A 530 28.12 -33.34 16.38
CA ASN A 530 28.04 -33.32 17.84
C ASN A 530 26.96 -32.37 18.39
N ARG A 531 26.27 -31.62 17.53
CA ARG A 531 25.13 -30.76 17.88
C ARG A 531 23.78 -31.49 17.75
N GLY A 532 23.79 -32.78 17.41
CA GLY A 532 22.57 -33.55 17.22
C GLY A 532 21.82 -33.22 15.91
N GLU A 533 22.55 -32.70 14.92
CA GLU A 533 21.99 -32.40 13.60
C GLU A 533 22.25 -33.55 12.63
N SER A 534 21.30 -33.77 11.71
CA SER A 534 21.45 -34.67 10.57
C SER A 534 21.73 -33.85 9.32
N ILE A 535 22.71 -34.29 8.54
CA ILE A 535 23.24 -33.56 7.38
C ILE A 535 23.18 -34.48 6.15
N VAL A 536 22.70 -33.93 5.03
CA VAL A 536 22.75 -34.56 3.71
C VAL A 536 23.61 -33.68 2.80
N TYR A 537 24.71 -34.23 2.31
CA TYR A 537 25.51 -33.64 1.23
C TYR A 537 25.09 -34.24 -0.10
N MET A 538 24.94 -33.41 -1.13
CA MET A 538 24.71 -33.85 -2.50
C MET A 538 25.70 -33.17 -3.44
N ASN A 539 26.26 -33.93 -4.37
CA ASN A 539 27.18 -33.43 -5.38
C ASN A 539 26.67 -33.75 -6.79
N GLY A 540 26.89 -32.82 -7.72
CA GLY A 540 26.56 -33.00 -9.13
C GLY A 540 27.59 -32.33 -10.03
N GLU A 541 27.78 -32.89 -11.21
CA GLU A 541 28.60 -32.30 -12.26
C GLU A 541 27.78 -32.24 -13.56
N HIS A 542 27.98 -31.17 -14.33
CA HIS A 542 27.39 -31.00 -15.65
C HIS A 542 28.45 -30.49 -16.62
N THR A 543 28.43 -30.95 -17.86
CA THR A 543 29.31 -30.42 -18.92
C THR A 543 28.46 -29.63 -19.90
N ASP A 544 28.77 -28.36 -20.07
CA ASP A 544 28.01 -27.46 -20.94
C ASP A 544 28.30 -27.68 -22.43
N VAL A 545 27.56 -26.96 -23.28
CA VAL A 545 27.65 -27.06 -24.75
C VAL A 545 29.03 -26.74 -25.30
N ASP A 546 29.83 -25.96 -24.58
CA ASP A 546 31.20 -25.56 -24.91
C ASP A 546 32.25 -26.50 -24.26
N GLY A 547 31.81 -27.56 -23.58
CA GLY A 547 32.68 -28.56 -22.95
C GLY A 547 33.25 -28.15 -21.58
N VAL A 548 32.72 -27.12 -20.93
CA VAL A 548 33.15 -26.71 -19.59
C VAL A 548 32.34 -27.39 -18.50
N THR A 549 33.06 -27.86 -17.49
CA THR A 549 32.49 -28.56 -16.34
C THR A 549 32.01 -27.58 -15.29
N TRP A 550 30.74 -27.72 -14.91
CA TRP A 550 30.08 -27.09 -13.78
C TRP A 550 30.03 -28.08 -12.61
N GLN A 551 30.43 -27.63 -11.43
CA GLN A 551 30.41 -28.42 -10.20
C GLN A 551 29.41 -27.80 -9.23
N TYR A 552 28.49 -28.62 -8.76
CA TYR A 552 27.48 -28.24 -7.79
C TYR A 552 27.62 -29.06 -6.52
N ARG A 553 27.45 -28.38 -5.39
CA ARG A 553 27.33 -29.00 -4.07
C ARG A 553 26.15 -28.40 -3.32
N SER A 554 25.34 -29.23 -2.69
CA SER A 554 24.41 -28.76 -1.66
C SER A 554 24.54 -29.49 -0.34
N GLU A 555 24.29 -28.75 0.72
CA GLU A 555 24.21 -29.20 2.10
C GLU A 555 22.82 -28.93 2.64
N TRP A 556 22.22 -29.94 3.27
CA TRP A 556 20.90 -29.88 3.89
C TRP A 556 21.02 -30.30 5.35
N VAL A 557 20.63 -29.43 6.28
CA VAL A 557 20.79 -29.68 7.72
C VAL A 557 19.45 -29.59 8.45
N LEU A 558 19.16 -30.60 9.26
CA LEU A 558 17.99 -30.66 10.13
C LEU A 558 18.36 -31.05 11.56
N GLY A 559 17.90 -30.25 12.53
CA GLY A 559 18.01 -30.55 13.96
C GLY A 559 16.77 -31.26 14.51
N GLU A 560 16.90 -31.88 15.68
CA GLU A 560 15.82 -32.67 16.33
C GLU A 560 14.53 -31.89 16.59
N ASN A 561 14.66 -30.64 17.03
CA ASN A 561 13.52 -29.77 17.37
C ASN A 561 13.29 -28.65 16.35
N ALA A 562 13.97 -28.69 15.20
CA ALA A 562 13.90 -27.62 14.21
C ALA A 562 12.60 -27.69 13.39
N THR A 563 11.99 -26.53 13.15
CA THR A 563 10.88 -26.33 12.21
C THR A 563 11.36 -25.80 10.86
N ARG A 564 12.68 -25.74 10.67
CA ARG A 564 13.36 -25.24 9.48
C ARG A 564 14.41 -26.24 9.01
N VAL A 565 14.59 -26.34 7.70
CA VAL A 565 15.70 -27.09 7.08
C VAL A 565 16.67 -26.07 6.52
N ARG A 566 17.92 -26.08 6.98
CA ARG A 566 18.95 -25.20 6.42
C ARG A 566 19.46 -25.78 5.11
N ASN A 567 19.65 -24.93 4.11
CA ASN A 567 20.19 -25.27 2.81
C ASN A 567 21.33 -24.32 2.43
N GLU A 568 22.44 -24.89 2.02
CA GLU A 568 23.54 -24.18 1.35
C GLU A 568 23.77 -24.82 -0.02
N ALA A 569 23.72 -24.02 -1.08
CA ALA A 569 23.94 -24.44 -2.46
C ALA A 569 25.12 -23.67 -3.04
N ARG A 570 26.12 -24.39 -3.54
CA ARG A 570 27.36 -23.84 -4.09
C ARG A 570 27.55 -24.27 -5.54
N LEU A 571 27.93 -23.32 -6.39
CA LEU A 571 28.20 -23.53 -7.81
C LEU A 571 29.61 -23.04 -8.17
N GLU A 572 30.35 -23.84 -8.94
CA GLU A 572 31.70 -23.54 -9.40
C GLU A 572 31.88 -23.99 -10.85
N VAL A 573 32.77 -23.33 -11.60
CA VAL A 573 33.08 -23.63 -13.00
C VAL A 573 34.56 -23.90 -13.22
N ALA A 574 34.85 -24.83 -14.13
CA ALA A 574 36.22 -25.17 -14.52
C ALA A 574 36.89 -24.10 -15.39
N GLN A 575 36.11 -23.23 -16.05
CA GLN A 575 36.55 -22.08 -16.84
C GLN A 575 35.50 -20.96 -16.72
N ASP A 576 35.89 -19.71 -16.96
CA ASP A 576 35.00 -18.55 -16.82
C ASP A 576 33.70 -18.71 -17.64
N ARG A 577 32.57 -18.28 -17.06
CA ARG A 577 31.25 -18.35 -17.66
C ARG A 577 30.41 -17.12 -17.36
N GLU A 578 29.56 -16.76 -18.30
CA GLU A 578 28.57 -15.70 -18.16
C GLU A 578 27.30 -16.28 -17.55
N LEU A 579 27.09 -16.04 -16.26
CA LEU A 579 25.96 -16.53 -15.48
C LEU A 579 24.78 -15.56 -15.60
N LEU A 580 23.63 -16.08 -16.02
CA LEU A 580 22.38 -15.32 -16.14
C LEU A 580 21.42 -15.59 -14.99
N ALA A 581 21.38 -16.83 -14.50
CA ALA A 581 20.66 -17.19 -13.28
C ALA A 581 21.23 -18.46 -12.63
N PHE A 582 21.35 -18.47 -11.31
CA PHE A 582 21.55 -19.66 -10.48
C PHE A 582 20.46 -19.69 -9.41
N HIS A 583 19.51 -20.60 -9.55
CA HIS A 583 18.39 -20.74 -8.63
C HIS A 583 18.78 -21.56 -7.40
N GLY A 584 18.50 -21.04 -6.21
CA GLY A 584 18.47 -21.83 -4.98
C GLY A 584 17.21 -22.69 -4.89
N PRO A 585 16.72 -22.95 -3.67
CA PRO A 585 15.39 -23.55 -3.48
C PRO A 585 14.27 -22.71 -4.11
N MET A 586 13.50 -23.31 -5.01
CA MET A 586 12.29 -22.73 -5.61
C MET A 586 11.06 -23.51 -5.11
N LEU A 587 10.38 -23.01 -4.08
CA LEU A 587 9.23 -23.66 -3.46
C LEU A 587 7.94 -23.37 -4.24
N TYR A 588 7.20 -24.43 -4.55
CA TYR A 588 5.86 -24.38 -5.13
C TYR A 588 4.89 -24.88 -4.06
N ALA A 589 4.44 -23.95 -3.21
CA ALA A 589 3.63 -24.26 -2.04
C ALA A 589 2.18 -24.56 -2.43
N SER A 590 1.73 -25.77 -2.12
CA SER A 590 0.39 -26.27 -2.42
C SER A 590 0.10 -27.54 -1.63
N ARG A 591 -1.19 -27.92 -1.54
CA ARG A 591 -1.60 -29.20 -0.96
C ARG A 591 -1.89 -30.20 -2.08
N GLN A 592 -1.27 -31.38 -2.03
CA GLN A 592 -1.40 -32.43 -3.06
C GLN A 592 -2.79 -33.11 -3.15
N ALA A 593 -3.79 -32.69 -2.36
CA ALA A 593 -5.10 -33.31 -2.39
C ALA A 593 -5.97 -32.71 -3.51
N ARG A 594 -6.83 -33.52 -4.14
CA ARG A 594 -7.84 -33.18 -5.17
C ARG A 594 -8.76 -31.97 -4.86
N ASN A 595 -8.61 -31.32 -3.70
CA ASN A 595 -9.33 -30.14 -3.28
C ASN A 595 -8.48 -28.88 -3.48
N ARG A 596 -9.08 -27.96 -4.24
CA ARG A 596 -8.74 -26.54 -4.48
C ARG A 596 -7.78 -25.93 -3.46
N GLU A 597 -6.77 -25.22 -3.95
CA GLU A 597 -5.93 -24.30 -3.16
C GLU A 597 -6.79 -23.55 -2.15
N LYS A 598 -6.37 -23.58 -0.89
CA LYS A 598 -6.91 -22.69 0.14
C LYS A 598 -5.75 -22.05 0.90
N LYS A 599 -4.95 -21.27 0.17
CA LYS A 599 -4.17 -20.20 0.77
C LYS A 599 -5.12 -19.45 1.71
N THR A 600 -4.71 -19.30 2.96
CA THR A 600 -5.46 -18.50 3.93
C THR A 600 -4.83 -17.13 4.03
N ALA A 601 -3.50 -17.06 4.01
CA ALA A 601 -2.76 -15.81 3.91
C ALA A 601 -1.38 -16.03 3.28
N ALA A 602 -0.74 -14.97 2.80
CA ALA A 602 0.67 -14.96 2.43
C ALA A 602 1.32 -13.63 2.82
N LEU A 603 2.62 -13.69 3.08
CA LEU A 603 3.40 -12.56 3.56
C LEU A 603 4.75 -12.51 2.85
N PHE A 604 5.06 -11.33 2.31
CA PHE A 604 6.37 -10.92 1.83
C PHE A 604 6.63 -9.52 2.40
N PRO A 605 7.27 -9.41 3.59
CA PRO A 605 7.35 -8.16 4.33
C PRO A 605 7.92 -7.01 3.51
N GLY A 606 7.26 -5.85 3.61
CA GLY A 606 7.53 -4.67 2.82
C GLY A 606 6.74 -4.58 1.52
N LEU A 607 6.11 -5.68 1.06
CA LEU A 607 5.63 -5.80 -0.33
C LEU A 607 4.24 -6.44 -0.46
N GLU A 608 3.97 -7.54 0.26
CA GLU A 608 2.73 -8.30 0.14
C GLU A 608 2.22 -8.75 1.51
N PHE A 609 0.95 -8.44 1.81
CA PHE A 609 0.21 -9.04 2.92
C PHE A 609 -1.17 -9.42 2.41
N LEU A 610 -1.26 -10.67 1.97
CA LEU A 610 -2.39 -11.19 1.21
C LEU A 610 -3.27 -12.07 2.08
N GLU A 611 -4.59 -11.97 1.92
CA GLU A 611 -5.55 -12.90 2.49
C GLU A 611 -6.32 -13.68 1.43
N GLY A 612 -6.85 -14.84 1.82
CA GLY A 612 -7.78 -15.62 0.99
C GLY A 612 -7.25 -15.92 -0.41
N ALA A 613 -7.96 -15.45 -1.44
CA ALA A 613 -7.64 -15.68 -2.85
C ALA A 613 -6.90 -14.50 -3.51
N GLU A 614 -6.49 -13.48 -2.75
CA GLU A 614 -5.82 -12.29 -3.31
C GLU A 614 -4.56 -12.68 -4.10
N ARG A 615 -4.31 -11.98 -5.21
CA ARG A 615 -3.14 -12.18 -6.06
C ARG A 615 -2.03 -11.21 -5.65
N SER A 616 -0.78 -11.67 -5.61
CA SER A 616 0.39 -10.78 -5.49
C SER A 616 0.59 -9.99 -6.78
N SER A 617 1.27 -8.85 -6.70
CA SER A 617 1.41 -7.93 -7.83
C SER A 617 0.07 -7.52 -8.45
N ASN A 618 -0.92 -7.18 -7.61
CA ASN A 618 -2.28 -6.82 -8.04
C ASN A 618 -2.38 -5.30 -8.25
N PRO A 619 -2.98 -4.84 -9.37
CA PRO A 619 -3.19 -3.43 -9.64
C PRO A 619 -4.20 -2.73 -8.69
N ARG A 620 -4.92 -3.50 -7.85
CA ARG A 620 -5.81 -2.94 -6.81
C ARG A 620 -5.08 -2.00 -5.84
N ASP A 621 -3.81 -2.27 -5.58
CA ASP A 621 -3.05 -1.60 -4.52
C ASP A 621 -1.91 -0.73 -5.09
N ALA A 622 -1.67 -0.73 -6.39
CA ALA A 622 -0.69 0.11 -7.08
C ALA A 622 -0.98 0.04 -8.58
N ALA A 623 -0.86 1.13 -9.33
CA ALA A 623 -0.95 1.10 -10.78
C ALA A 623 0.36 0.56 -11.39
N PRO A 624 0.30 -0.03 -12.59
CA PRO A 624 1.51 -0.35 -13.35
C PRO A 624 2.40 0.89 -13.57
N PRO A 625 3.74 0.74 -13.54
CA PRO A 625 4.48 -0.52 -13.35
C PRO A 625 4.71 -0.92 -11.89
N HIS A 626 4.26 -0.11 -10.91
CA HIS A 626 4.52 -0.32 -9.48
C HIS A 626 3.74 -1.49 -8.87
N ASP A 627 2.71 -1.96 -9.57
CA ASP A 627 2.00 -3.18 -9.22
C ASP A 627 2.92 -4.41 -9.28
N ASN A 628 3.91 -4.44 -10.17
CA ASN A 628 4.77 -5.60 -10.33
C ASN A 628 5.83 -5.70 -9.21
N ARG A 629 5.71 -6.75 -8.40
CA ARG A 629 6.63 -7.11 -7.31
C ARG A 629 7.08 -8.57 -7.41
N LEU A 630 7.20 -9.09 -8.64
CA LEU A 630 7.63 -10.47 -8.89
C LEU A 630 9.06 -10.71 -8.39
N VAL A 631 9.98 -9.81 -8.75
CA VAL A 631 11.40 -9.83 -8.34
C VAL A 631 11.77 -8.42 -7.89
N PRO A 632 11.41 -8.03 -6.66
CA PRO A 632 11.64 -6.69 -6.16
C PRO A 632 13.13 -6.44 -5.91
N HIS A 633 13.51 -5.16 -5.86
CA HIS A 633 14.81 -4.75 -5.33
C HIS A 633 14.98 -5.28 -3.89
N PRO A 634 16.12 -5.92 -3.52
CA PRO A 634 16.28 -6.57 -2.21
C PRO A 634 16.06 -5.62 -1.04
N TYR A 635 16.38 -4.34 -1.21
CA TYR A 635 16.23 -3.33 -0.14
C TYR A 635 14.79 -2.89 0.10
N LYS A 636 13.82 -3.26 -0.76
CA LYS A 636 12.38 -3.07 -0.47
C LYS A 636 11.85 -4.10 0.54
N ILE A 637 12.62 -5.14 0.83
CA ILE A 637 12.24 -6.24 1.72
C ILE A 637 12.60 -5.86 3.16
N THR A 638 11.60 -5.53 3.97
CA THR A 638 11.79 -5.08 5.36
C THR A 638 12.23 -6.22 6.29
N VAL A 639 11.74 -7.44 6.04
CA VAL A 639 12.16 -8.67 6.71
C VAL A 639 12.38 -9.76 5.66
N PRO A 640 13.61 -10.30 5.50
CA PRO A 640 13.98 -11.31 4.48
C PRO A 640 13.33 -12.69 4.67
N VAL A 641 12.01 -12.73 4.50
CA VAL A 641 11.15 -13.92 4.60
C VAL A 641 10.07 -13.85 3.52
N MET A 642 9.77 -15.00 2.90
CA MET A 642 8.56 -15.20 2.11
C MET A 642 7.80 -16.38 2.70
N ALA A 643 6.49 -16.24 2.92
CA ALA A 643 5.71 -17.29 3.52
C ALA A 643 4.26 -17.33 3.07
N VAL A 644 3.66 -18.52 3.12
CA VAL A 644 2.26 -18.78 2.86
C VAL A 644 1.66 -19.68 3.94
N GLU A 645 0.48 -19.32 4.42
CA GLU A 645 -0.33 -20.15 5.32
C GLU A 645 -1.34 -20.94 4.48
N ILE A 646 -1.23 -22.27 4.51
CA ILE A 646 -2.15 -23.20 3.86
C ILE A 646 -2.80 -24.05 4.94
N GLN A 647 -4.05 -23.77 5.28
CA GLN A 647 -4.82 -24.51 6.29
C GLN A 647 -4.05 -24.66 7.62
N LYS A 648 -3.56 -23.58 8.23
CA LYS A 648 -2.75 -23.63 9.49
C LYS A 648 -1.42 -24.39 9.37
N CYS A 649 -0.88 -24.55 8.16
CA CYS A 649 0.51 -24.92 7.94
C CYS A 649 1.23 -23.74 7.31
N LEU A 650 2.31 -23.28 7.92
CA LEU A 650 3.19 -22.26 7.39
C LEU A 650 4.27 -22.93 6.54
N VAL A 651 4.41 -22.47 5.30
CA VAL A 651 5.52 -22.79 4.41
C VAL A 651 6.20 -21.50 4.04
N GLY A 652 7.52 -21.50 4.03
CA GLY A 652 8.26 -20.30 3.67
C GLY A 652 9.74 -20.54 3.48
N MET A 653 10.46 -19.46 3.23
CA MET A 653 11.91 -19.43 3.32
C MET A 653 12.40 -18.14 3.95
N ILE A 654 13.54 -18.23 4.62
CA ILE A 654 14.26 -17.10 5.20
C ILE A 654 15.71 -17.09 4.71
N TRP A 655 16.30 -15.90 4.66
CA TRP A 655 17.72 -15.72 4.34
C TRP A 655 18.31 -14.54 5.12
N ASN A 656 19.64 -14.49 5.19
CA ASN A 656 20.37 -13.36 5.75
C ASN A 656 20.66 -12.35 4.63
N PRO A 657 20.18 -11.10 4.71
CA PRO A 657 20.36 -10.11 3.65
C PRO A 657 21.81 -9.61 3.54
N LEU A 658 22.60 -9.76 4.61
CA LEU A 658 23.98 -9.29 4.68
C LEU A 658 25.01 -10.39 4.34
N GLU A 659 24.55 -11.59 4.01
CA GLU A 659 25.44 -12.68 3.60
C GLU A 659 26.01 -12.39 2.21
N THR A 660 27.34 -12.45 2.05
CA THR A 660 28.00 -12.36 0.75
C THR A 660 27.91 -13.69 -0.01
N TRP A 661 27.62 -13.65 -1.31
CA TRP A 661 27.47 -14.85 -2.13
C TRP A 661 28.67 -15.15 -3.05
N ASP A 662 29.55 -14.17 -3.33
CA ASP A 662 30.83 -14.36 -4.04
C ASP A 662 32.05 -13.73 -3.31
N SER A 663 31.88 -13.43 -2.02
CA SER A 663 32.82 -12.71 -1.12
C SER A 663 32.75 -11.18 -1.16
N ASP A 664 32.26 -10.59 -2.25
CA ASP A 664 32.19 -9.13 -2.41
C ASP A 664 30.74 -8.63 -2.44
N ASN A 665 29.88 -9.36 -3.14
CA ASN A 665 28.48 -9.02 -3.36
C ASN A 665 27.58 -9.72 -2.34
N HIS A 666 26.60 -8.98 -1.82
CA HIS A 666 25.63 -9.46 -0.83
C HIS A 666 24.19 -9.36 -1.36
N SER A 667 23.24 -9.79 -0.53
CA SER A 667 21.80 -9.90 -0.85
C SER A 667 21.49 -10.90 -1.96
N LEU A 668 20.36 -11.58 -1.83
CA LEU A 668 19.85 -12.49 -2.86
C LEU A 668 18.69 -11.82 -3.61
N SER A 669 18.52 -12.16 -4.89
CA SER A 669 17.28 -11.84 -5.62
C SER A 669 16.18 -12.78 -5.14
N ALA A 670 15.04 -12.22 -4.74
CA ALA A 670 13.87 -12.98 -4.29
C ALA A 670 12.79 -12.98 -5.37
N ILE A 671 12.10 -14.11 -5.57
CA ILE A 671 10.96 -14.23 -6.49
C ILE A 671 9.72 -14.69 -5.74
N PHE A 672 8.59 -14.00 -5.95
CA PHE A 672 7.33 -14.30 -5.27
C PHE A 672 6.12 -14.14 -6.20
N ALA A 673 5.28 -15.18 -6.30
CA ALA A 673 4.01 -15.11 -7.01
C ALA A 673 2.93 -15.97 -6.31
N SER A 674 1.90 -15.32 -5.78
CA SER A 674 0.82 -15.98 -5.02
C SER A 674 -0.58 -15.51 -5.45
N PRO A 675 -1.40 -16.34 -6.12
CA PRO A 675 -1.02 -17.63 -6.72
C PRO A 675 0.06 -17.44 -7.78
N ASN A 676 0.66 -18.52 -8.24
CA ASN A 676 1.78 -18.57 -9.18
C ASN A 676 1.32 -18.22 -10.60
N TRP A 677 1.00 -16.93 -10.78
CA TRP A 677 0.60 -16.34 -12.05
C TRP A 677 1.77 -16.30 -13.03
N HIS A 678 3.02 -16.29 -12.55
CA HIS A 678 4.22 -16.28 -13.39
C HIS A 678 4.37 -17.58 -14.19
N HIS A 679 4.18 -18.74 -13.57
CA HIS A 679 4.21 -20.04 -14.26
C HIS A 679 2.80 -20.56 -14.64
N HIS A 680 1.74 -19.77 -14.41
CA HIS A 680 0.34 -20.15 -14.60
C HIS A 680 -0.06 -21.47 -13.92
N GLN A 681 0.38 -21.66 -12.66
CA GLN A 681 0.12 -22.85 -11.87
C GLN A 681 -0.76 -22.55 -10.64
N ARG A 682 -1.39 -23.60 -10.10
CA ARG A 682 -2.20 -23.57 -8.88
C ARG A 682 -1.34 -23.92 -7.66
N ASN A 683 -0.36 -23.07 -7.41
CA ASN A 683 0.45 -23.05 -6.18
C ASN A 683 0.90 -21.61 -5.88
N THR A 684 1.62 -21.40 -4.79
CA THR A 684 2.41 -20.17 -4.57
C THR A 684 3.87 -20.44 -4.92
N LEU A 685 4.47 -19.59 -5.76
CA LEU A 685 5.91 -19.59 -6.05
C LEU A 685 6.63 -18.69 -5.05
N MET A 686 7.68 -19.21 -4.44
CA MET A 686 8.64 -18.44 -3.64
C MET A 686 10.04 -19.01 -3.82
N GLY A 687 11.04 -18.16 -4.04
CA GLY A 687 12.38 -18.59 -4.42
C GLY A 687 13.44 -17.52 -4.22
N VAL A 688 14.70 -17.92 -4.21
CA VAL A 688 15.84 -17.00 -4.30
C VAL A 688 16.82 -17.44 -5.38
N PHE A 689 17.51 -16.49 -5.98
CA PHE A 689 18.49 -16.74 -7.03
C PHE A 689 19.59 -15.67 -7.07
N LEU A 690 20.62 -15.97 -7.84
CA LEU A 690 21.73 -15.07 -8.19
C LEU A 690 21.78 -14.90 -9.71
N PRO A 691 22.33 -13.80 -10.26
CA PRO A 691 22.89 -12.67 -9.52
C PRO A 691 21.83 -11.71 -8.95
N THR A 692 22.28 -10.70 -8.20
CA THR A 692 21.42 -9.80 -7.41
C THR A 692 20.82 -8.66 -8.24
N VAL A 693 19.54 -8.32 -8.02
CA VAL A 693 18.91 -7.09 -8.53
C VAL A 693 19.47 -5.86 -7.80
N PRO A 694 19.72 -4.70 -8.47
CA PRO A 694 19.44 -4.41 -9.87
C PRO A 694 20.68 -4.49 -10.78
N GLU A 695 21.87 -4.66 -10.22
CA GLU A 695 23.15 -4.52 -10.95
C GLU A 695 23.23 -5.43 -12.18
N TRP A 696 22.86 -6.70 -12.02
CA TRP A 696 22.85 -7.68 -13.11
C TRP A 696 21.45 -7.95 -13.65
N VAL A 697 20.46 -8.00 -12.75
CA VAL A 697 19.08 -8.36 -13.06
C VAL A 697 18.21 -7.11 -12.96
N THR A 698 17.55 -6.72 -14.04
CA THR A 698 16.55 -5.64 -13.98
C THR A 698 15.42 -6.03 -13.02
N GLU A 699 14.95 -5.08 -12.20
CA GLU A 699 13.86 -5.36 -11.26
C GLU A 699 12.66 -5.98 -11.97
N ASN A 700 12.04 -6.98 -11.33
CA ASN A 700 10.97 -7.83 -11.83
C ASN A 700 11.32 -8.78 -12.99
N GLN A 701 12.60 -8.91 -13.35
CA GLN A 701 13.08 -9.95 -14.27
C GLN A 701 13.68 -11.14 -13.50
N THR A 702 13.67 -12.31 -14.13
CA THR A 702 14.19 -13.56 -13.55
C THR A 702 15.55 -13.97 -14.12
N LEU A 703 16.04 -13.23 -15.11
CA LEU A 703 17.33 -13.44 -15.76
C LEU A 703 18.11 -12.12 -15.77
N ALA A 704 19.43 -12.22 -15.65
CA ALA A 704 20.31 -11.07 -15.76
C ALA A 704 20.23 -10.44 -17.15
N ALA A 705 20.02 -9.11 -17.20
CA ALA A 705 20.18 -8.33 -18.42
C ALA A 705 21.68 -8.15 -18.74
N ASN A 706 22.49 -7.98 -17.70
CA ASN A 706 23.95 -7.97 -17.77
C ASN A 706 24.47 -9.22 -17.06
N ALA A 707 25.09 -10.14 -17.80
CA ALA A 707 25.57 -11.40 -17.21
C ALA A 707 26.60 -11.17 -16.10
N TYR A 708 26.54 -12.00 -15.05
CA TYR A 708 27.57 -12.05 -14.03
C TYR A 708 28.69 -12.97 -14.47
N ARG A 709 29.92 -12.45 -14.52
CA ARG A 709 31.09 -13.24 -14.90
C ARG A 709 31.54 -14.16 -13.75
N LEU A 710 31.09 -15.40 -13.78
CA LEU A 710 31.50 -16.45 -12.85
C LEU A 710 32.91 -16.94 -13.20
N LYS A 711 33.90 -16.57 -12.37
CA LYS A 711 35.31 -16.90 -12.60
C LYS A 711 35.65 -18.31 -12.13
N ARG A 712 36.59 -18.94 -12.82
CA ARG A 712 37.14 -20.24 -12.42
C ARG A 712 37.62 -20.23 -10.96
N ARG A 713 37.24 -21.25 -10.19
CA ARG A 713 37.61 -21.44 -8.76
C ARG A 713 37.14 -20.32 -7.82
N GLN A 714 36.21 -19.48 -8.26
CA GLN A 714 35.53 -18.50 -7.43
C GLN A 714 34.06 -18.92 -7.38
N PRO A 715 33.67 -19.75 -6.39
CA PRO A 715 32.33 -20.28 -6.31
C PRO A 715 31.34 -19.20 -5.88
N VAL A 716 30.10 -19.33 -6.33
CA VAL A 716 28.96 -18.58 -5.79
C VAL A 716 28.15 -19.46 -4.85
N THR A 717 27.58 -18.86 -3.80
CA THR A 717 26.86 -19.60 -2.74
C THR A 717 25.52 -18.96 -2.40
N ILE A 718 24.46 -19.77 -2.33
CA ILE A 718 23.14 -19.39 -1.86
C ILE A 718 22.87 -20.11 -0.54
N LYS A 719 22.53 -19.35 0.51
CA LYS A 719 22.18 -19.88 1.84
C LYS A 719 20.76 -19.49 2.21
N THR A 720 19.94 -20.47 2.60
CA THR A 720 18.54 -20.28 3.00
C THR A 720 18.13 -21.24 4.11
N GLU A 721 17.05 -20.93 4.82
CA GLU A 721 16.33 -21.93 5.61
C GLU A 721 14.88 -22.07 5.15
N LEU A 722 14.43 -23.29 4.91
CA LEU A 722 13.08 -23.60 4.46
C LEU A 722 12.17 -23.88 5.66
N ILE A 723 11.07 -23.14 5.79
CA ILE A 723 10.08 -23.28 6.86
C ILE A 723 9.03 -24.33 6.47
N ALA A 724 8.76 -25.27 7.38
CA ALA A 724 7.60 -26.15 7.33
C ALA A 724 7.05 -26.37 8.74
N ALA A 725 6.06 -25.58 9.14
CA ALA A 725 5.51 -25.59 10.48
C ALA A 725 3.99 -25.81 10.47
N GLY A 726 3.49 -26.76 11.27
CA GLY A 726 2.06 -27.00 11.43
C GLY A 726 1.50 -26.35 12.70
N ASN A 727 0.22 -25.96 12.65
CA ASN A 727 -0.49 -25.19 13.69
C ASN A 727 0.09 -23.79 13.90
N THR A 728 0.56 -23.17 12.82
CA THR A 728 1.28 -21.89 12.79
C THR A 728 0.51 -20.92 11.89
N SER A 729 0.59 -19.62 12.19
CA SER A 729 -0.02 -18.55 11.39
C SER A 729 1.01 -17.86 10.48
N VAL A 730 0.54 -17.18 9.43
CA VAL A 730 1.40 -16.36 8.56
C VAL A 730 2.25 -15.33 9.32
N LEU A 731 1.73 -14.75 10.42
CA LEU A 731 2.44 -13.77 11.24
C LEU A 731 3.66 -14.35 11.97
N ASP A 732 3.70 -15.66 12.16
CA ASP A 732 4.85 -16.32 12.79
C ASP A 732 6.07 -16.39 11.85
N ALA A 733 5.92 -16.02 10.57
CA ALA A 733 7.02 -15.95 9.60
C ALA A 733 8.14 -15.00 10.04
N VAL A 734 7.80 -13.83 10.59
CA VAL A 734 8.78 -12.88 11.14
C VAL A 734 9.51 -13.49 12.34
N THR A 735 8.79 -14.23 13.19
CA THR A 735 9.40 -14.94 14.34
C THR A 735 10.40 -15.99 13.86
N HIS A 736 10.10 -16.73 12.79
CA HIS A 736 11.06 -17.68 12.23
C HIS A 736 12.36 -17.02 11.76
N TRP A 737 12.29 -15.81 11.20
CA TRP A 737 13.47 -15.03 10.80
C TRP A 737 14.27 -14.57 12.03
N CYS A 738 13.59 -13.98 13.03
CA CYS A 738 14.23 -13.54 14.27
C CYS A 738 14.88 -14.71 15.04
N ASP A 739 14.26 -15.90 15.03
CA ASP A 739 14.83 -17.09 15.68
C ASP A 739 16.11 -17.58 15.01
N ALA A 740 16.29 -17.31 13.70
CA ALA A 740 17.43 -17.78 12.93
C ALA A 740 18.59 -16.78 12.95
N TYR A 741 18.28 -15.48 12.83
CA TYR A 741 19.29 -14.42 12.66
C TYR A 741 19.37 -13.45 13.85
N GLY A 742 18.59 -13.70 14.90
CA GLY A 742 18.46 -12.85 16.07
C GLY A 742 17.26 -11.90 15.97
N THR A 743 16.62 -11.62 17.11
CA THR A 743 15.72 -10.46 17.17
C THR A 743 16.59 -9.22 17.04
N PRO A 744 16.31 -8.30 16.12
CA PRO A 744 17.09 -7.08 15.98
C PRO A 744 17.12 -6.33 17.31
N GLU A 745 18.31 -5.96 17.77
CA GLU A 745 18.46 -5.05 18.90
C GLU A 745 18.44 -3.61 18.37
N PRO A 746 17.95 -2.64 19.16
CA PRO A 746 18.15 -1.22 18.87
C PRO A 746 19.63 -0.91 18.62
N LEU A 747 19.89 -0.01 17.68
CA LEU A 747 21.24 0.55 17.54
C LEU A 747 21.53 1.48 18.71
N GLU A 748 22.81 1.81 18.89
CA GLU A 748 23.19 2.91 19.78
C GLU A 748 22.53 4.19 19.26
N PRO A 749 21.81 4.95 20.11
CA PRO A 749 21.23 6.22 19.69
C PRO A 749 22.32 7.18 19.16
N PRO A 750 22.04 8.00 18.12
CA PRO A 750 23.04 8.94 17.59
C PRO A 750 23.43 10.04 18.57
N ARG A 751 22.65 10.22 19.64
CA ARG A 751 22.84 11.20 20.71
C ARG A 751 22.15 10.74 21.98
N SER A 752 22.52 11.31 23.12
CA SER A 752 21.91 11.00 24.41
C SER A 752 20.44 11.46 24.47
N ASP A 753 19.67 10.91 25.42
CA ASP A 753 18.28 11.32 25.65
C ASP A 753 18.15 12.83 25.92
N GLU A 754 19.14 13.42 26.60
CA GLU A 754 19.16 14.86 26.90
C GLU A 754 19.35 15.69 25.62
N GLU A 755 20.35 15.36 24.81
CA GLU A 755 20.59 16.01 23.52
C GLU A 755 19.42 15.79 22.54
N GLU A 756 18.74 14.64 22.64
CA GLU A 756 17.54 14.32 21.89
C GLU A 756 16.40 15.28 22.20
N LEU A 757 16.09 15.42 23.50
CA LEU A 757 15.05 16.30 23.99
C LEU A 757 15.37 17.78 23.71
N LEU A 758 16.63 18.21 23.84
CA LEU A 758 17.04 19.59 23.54
C LEU A 758 16.89 19.92 22.04
N LEU A 759 17.25 19.01 21.15
CA LEU A 759 17.05 19.22 19.72
C LEU A 759 15.55 19.22 19.35
N SER A 760 14.75 18.36 19.98
CA SER A 760 13.28 18.34 19.80
C SER A 760 12.62 19.61 20.35
N ARG A 761 13.06 20.12 21.51
CA ARG A 761 12.68 21.44 22.04
C ARG A 761 12.97 22.53 21.01
N HIS A 762 14.15 22.51 20.41
CA HIS A 762 14.52 23.51 19.40
C HIS A 762 13.55 23.48 18.21
N GLY A 763 13.18 22.28 17.76
CA GLY A 763 12.16 22.08 16.72
C GLY A 763 10.85 22.83 17.03
N PHE A 764 10.30 22.65 18.24
CA PHE A 764 9.08 23.33 18.65
C PHE A 764 9.23 24.84 18.91
N MET A 765 10.31 25.25 19.56
CA MET A 765 10.48 26.63 20.01
C MET A 765 10.84 27.58 18.88
N HIS A 766 11.51 27.07 17.84
CA HIS A 766 12.09 27.88 16.76
C HIS A 766 11.67 27.40 15.37
N THR A 767 11.94 26.15 15.01
CA THR A 767 11.83 25.69 13.61
C THR A 767 10.40 25.63 13.10
N THR A 768 9.51 25.01 13.87
CA THR A 768 8.09 24.96 13.53
C THR A 768 7.31 26.14 14.13
N TRP A 769 7.98 27.04 14.86
CA TRP A 769 7.34 28.24 15.38
C TRP A 769 7.29 29.33 14.33
N ASP A 770 6.11 29.90 14.13
CA ASP A 770 5.94 31.08 13.31
C ASP A 770 5.99 32.35 14.18
N ALA A 771 7.09 33.10 14.06
CA ALA A 771 7.26 34.33 14.82
C ALA A 771 6.28 35.43 14.39
N GLU A 772 5.79 35.42 13.14
CA GLU A 772 4.86 36.43 12.65
C GLU A 772 3.47 36.23 13.26
N THR A 773 2.91 35.03 13.13
CA THR A 773 1.58 34.71 13.67
C THR A 773 1.57 34.30 15.14
N GLN A 774 2.74 34.10 15.74
CA GLN A 774 2.92 33.56 17.11
C GLN A 774 2.19 32.22 17.29
N LYS A 775 2.30 31.34 16.30
CA LYS A 775 1.63 30.03 16.22
C LYS A 775 2.61 28.96 15.78
N SER A 776 2.23 27.69 15.87
CA SER A 776 3.10 26.57 15.47
C SER A 776 2.60 25.92 14.18
N ARG A 777 3.53 25.38 13.40
CA ARG A 777 3.27 24.65 12.16
C ARG A 777 3.41 23.15 12.39
N HIS A 778 2.58 22.35 11.70
CA HIS A 778 2.76 20.89 11.68
C HIS A 778 4.05 20.50 10.96
N CYS A 779 4.26 21.11 9.79
CA CYS A 779 5.45 20.99 8.96
C CYS A 779 6.03 22.38 8.69
N VAL A 780 7.35 22.48 8.50
CA VAL A 780 8.06 23.78 8.35
C VAL A 780 7.39 24.74 7.36
N ASP A 781 6.93 24.24 6.21
CA ASP A 781 6.37 25.07 5.12
C ASP A 781 4.83 25.15 5.14
N TRP A 782 4.17 24.68 6.20
CA TRP A 782 2.71 24.64 6.29
C TRP A 782 2.15 25.82 7.09
N GLN A 783 0.82 25.99 7.02
CA GLN A 783 0.13 27.03 7.76
C GLN A 783 0.26 26.83 9.29
N ALA A 784 0.43 27.94 10.02
CA ALA A 784 0.54 27.92 11.47
C ALA A 784 -0.82 28.01 12.17
N HIS A 785 -0.99 27.25 13.25
CA HIS A 785 -2.19 27.17 14.07
C HIS A 785 -1.86 27.23 15.57
N ASN A 786 -2.88 27.42 16.42
CA ASN A 786 -2.73 27.20 17.85
C ASN A 786 -2.63 25.69 18.12
N GLU A 787 -1.50 25.25 18.69
CA GLU A 787 -1.17 23.84 18.86
C GLU A 787 -1.07 23.45 20.34
N PRO A 788 -2.20 23.24 21.05
CA PRO A 788 -2.18 22.89 22.47
C PRO A 788 -1.49 21.55 22.76
N GLY A 789 -1.47 20.61 21.80
CA GLY A 789 -0.72 19.36 21.92
C GLY A 789 0.79 19.61 22.10
N PHE A 790 1.38 20.56 21.37
CA PHE A 790 2.78 20.94 21.53
C PHE A 790 3.03 21.59 22.90
N GLY A 791 2.04 22.35 23.40
CA GLY A 791 2.04 22.89 24.76
C GLY A 791 2.18 21.81 25.85
N THR A 792 1.64 20.61 25.63
CA THR A 792 1.78 19.48 26.57
C THR A 792 3.22 19.01 26.67
N LEU A 793 3.90 18.84 25.54
CA LEU A 793 5.28 18.37 25.51
C LEU A 793 6.25 19.42 26.02
N LEU A 794 6.05 20.69 25.64
CA LEU A 794 6.81 21.80 26.19
C LEU A 794 6.58 21.95 27.71
N TRP A 795 5.38 21.65 28.22
CA TRP A 795 5.17 21.61 29.67
C TRP A 795 5.97 20.49 30.33
N TYR A 796 5.96 19.30 29.75
CA TYR A 796 6.74 18.16 30.26
C TYR A 796 8.26 18.44 30.26
N ASP A 797 8.72 19.12 29.23
CA ASP A 797 10.09 19.59 29.08
C ASP A 797 10.44 20.68 30.09
N TYR A 798 9.54 21.63 30.36
CA TYR A 798 9.70 22.59 31.45
C TYR A 798 9.78 21.88 32.82
N LEU A 799 8.94 20.89 33.10
CA LEU A 799 9.02 20.12 34.35
C LEU A 799 10.36 19.38 34.50
N ALA A 800 11.06 19.14 33.40
CA ALA A 800 12.35 18.46 33.38
C ALA A 800 13.54 19.40 33.61
N THR A 801 13.49 20.61 33.04
CA THR A 801 14.65 21.51 32.94
C THR A 801 14.50 22.81 33.71
N GLU A 802 13.29 23.13 34.16
CA GLU A 802 12.93 24.40 34.80
C GLU A 802 13.18 25.64 33.91
N ASP A 803 13.26 25.46 32.59
CA ASP A 803 13.50 26.54 31.64
C ASP A 803 12.32 27.54 31.58
N ALA A 804 12.59 28.77 32.00
CA ALA A 804 11.60 29.84 32.08
C ALA A 804 11.04 30.25 30.70
N ASP A 805 11.80 30.11 29.62
CA ASP A 805 11.40 30.51 28.27
C ASP A 805 10.41 29.50 27.70
N VAL A 806 10.66 28.21 27.96
CA VAL A 806 9.72 27.14 27.66
C VAL A 806 8.41 27.35 28.43
N LYS A 807 8.48 27.64 29.75
CA LYS A 807 7.27 27.94 30.54
C LYS A 807 6.49 29.11 29.96
N ARG A 808 7.17 30.20 29.57
CA ARG A 808 6.55 31.36 28.92
C ARG A 808 5.87 30.98 27.61
N ARG A 809 6.48 30.13 26.78
CA ARG A 809 5.86 29.65 25.54
C ARG A 809 4.61 28.82 25.80
N VAL A 810 4.63 27.91 26.77
CA VAL A 810 3.44 27.12 27.15
C VAL A 810 2.30 28.03 27.61
N GLN A 811 2.61 29.01 28.48
CA GLN A 811 1.62 30.00 28.94
C GLN A 811 1.05 30.83 27.80
N HIS A 812 1.87 31.16 26.79
CA HIS A 812 1.41 31.82 25.59
C HIS A 812 0.42 30.94 24.80
N ILE A 813 0.78 29.68 24.51
CA ILE A 813 -0.08 28.73 23.79
C ILE A 813 -1.41 28.55 24.53
N LEU A 814 -1.38 28.40 25.85
CA LEU A 814 -2.56 28.32 26.70
C LEU A 814 -3.46 29.56 26.52
N LYS A 815 -2.87 30.75 26.64
CA LYS A 815 -3.61 32.00 26.58
C LYS A 815 -4.18 32.25 25.17
N SER A 816 -3.37 32.11 24.12
CA SER A 816 -3.79 32.35 22.74
C SER A 816 -4.89 31.40 22.32
N THR A 817 -4.75 30.10 22.60
CA THR A 817 -5.76 29.08 22.28
C THR A 817 -7.08 29.39 22.98
N ARG A 818 -7.03 29.73 24.27
CA ARG A 818 -8.22 30.07 25.06
C ARG A 818 -8.90 31.34 24.54
N ASP A 819 -8.12 32.39 24.29
CA ASP A 819 -8.65 33.71 23.94
C ASP A 819 -9.21 33.71 22.49
N GLU A 820 -8.61 32.96 21.56
CA GLU A 820 -9.04 32.91 20.15
C GLU A 820 -10.07 31.80 19.85
N SER A 821 -10.01 30.67 20.56
CA SER A 821 -10.80 29.47 20.22
C SER A 821 -11.59 28.90 21.40
N GLY A 822 -11.55 29.55 22.56
CA GLY A 822 -12.25 29.13 23.77
C GLY A 822 -11.48 28.08 24.59
N ALA A 823 -11.79 28.00 25.88
CA ALA A 823 -11.09 27.12 26.83
C ALA A 823 -11.20 25.61 26.50
N GLY A 824 -12.30 25.17 25.88
CA GLY A 824 -12.48 23.78 25.46
C GLY A 824 -11.47 23.34 24.39
N SER A 825 -11.03 24.28 23.54
CA SER A 825 -10.06 24.01 22.46
C SER A 825 -8.66 23.67 22.99
N LEU A 826 -8.38 23.84 24.28
CA LEU A 826 -7.16 23.33 24.91
C LEU A 826 -7.08 21.80 24.87
N ALA A 827 -8.22 21.10 24.76
CA ALA A 827 -8.23 19.66 24.56
C ALA A 827 -7.98 19.24 23.10
N ALA A 828 -7.98 20.17 22.15
CA ALA A 828 -7.87 19.82 20.73
C ALA A 828 -6.59 19.02 20.47
N ARG A 829 -6.70 18.00 19.61
CA ARG A 829 -5.56 17.20 19.15
C ARG A 829 -4.49 18.08 18.48
N GLY A 830 -4.93 19.04 17.67
CA GLY A 830 -4.06 19.84 16.82
C GLY A 830 -3.28 18.96 15.83
N SER A 831 -2.03 19.35 15.57
CA SER A 831 -1.09 18.70 14.65
C SER A 831 -0.30 17.53 15.25
N CYS A 832 -0.79 16.94 16.34
CA CYS A 832 -0.18 15.78 17.00
C CYS A 832 -0.72 14.47 16.43
N HIS A 833 0.14 13.46 16.27
CA HIS A 833 -0.26 12.13 15.85
C HIS A 833 -0.65 11.23 17.03
N ILE A 834 0.07 11.30 18.15
CA ILE A 834 -0.13 10.44 19.32
C ILE A 834 -1.02 11.12 20.37
N LEU A 835 -0.67 12.35 20.76
CA LEU A 835 -1.37 13.06 21.83
C LEU A 835 -2.78 13.46 21.41
N ARG A 836 -3.72 13.29 22.34
CA ARG A 836 -5.12 13.74 22.25
C ARG A 836 -5.72 13.98 23.64
N TRP A 837 -6.13 15.23 23.90
CA TRP A 837 -6.77 15.74 25.12
C TRP A 837 -5.87 15.93 26.37
N GLU A 838 -4.56 15.77 26.28
CA GLU A 838 -3.66 15.81 27.45
C GLU A 838 -3.53 17.19 28.08
N PHE A 839 -3.45 18.26 27.27
CA PHE A 839 -3.03 19.60 27.76
C PHE A 839 -3.82 20.11 28.99
N PRO A 840 -5.18 20.01 29.03
CA PRO A 840 -5.96 20.45 30.19
C PRO A 840 -5.64 19.72 31.50
N PHE A 841 -5.07 18.52 31.47
CA PHE A 841 -4.64 17.80 32.66
C PHE A 841 -3.35 18.36 33.29
N TYR A 842 -2.66 19.24 32.56
CA TYR A 842 -1.45 19.93 33.02
C TYR A 842 -1.72 21.41 33.33
N VAL A 843 -2.61 22.07 32.57
CA VAL A 843 -2.82 23.52 32.67
C VAL A 843 -4.21 23.95 33.17
N GLY A 844 -5.14 23.00 33.37
CA GLY A 844 -6.48 23.25 33.89
C GLY A 844 -7.57 23.35 32.83
N TYR A 845 -8.72 23.94 33.17
CA TYR A 845 -9.91 24.05 32.31
C TYR A 845 -10.58 22.70 31.97
N LEU A 846 -10.44 21.71 32.86
CA LEU A 846 -10.99 20.35 32.67
C LEU A 846 -12.50 20.35 32.41
N ALA A 847 -13.28 21.23 33.03
CA ALA A 847 -14.73 21.30 32.80
C ALA A 847 -15.07 21.61 31.33
N ALA A 848 -14.41 22.60 30.73
CA ALA A 848 -14.60 22.95 29.33
C ALA A 848 -14.02 21.88 28.38
N ALA A 849 -12.90 21.27 28.76
CA ALA A 849 -12.30 20.16 28.02
C ALA A 849 -13.25 18.94 27.94
N LEU A 850 -13.99 18.64 29.02
CA LEU A 850 -14.99 17.56 29.02
C LEU A 850 -16.13 17.80 28.04
N ASP A 851 -16.60 19.04 27.90
CA ASP A 851 -17.62 19.38 26.90
C ASP A 851 -17.09 19.24 25.47
N PHE A 852 -15.83 19.61 25.24
CA PHE A 852 -15.15 19.40 23.96
C PHE A 852 -15.02 17.90 23.62
N MET A 853 -14.47 17.10 24.55
CA MET A 853 -14.32 15.64 24.40
C MET A 853 -15.66 14.95 24.14
N LYS A 854 -16.71 15.35 24.86
CA LYS A 854 -18.06 14.83 24.68
C LYS A 854 -18.63 15.18 23.30
N THR A 855 -18.40 16.40 22.82
CA THR A 855 -18.86 16.82 21.48
C THR A 855 -18.18 16.02 20.38
N GLU A 856 -16.86 15.83 20.46
CA GLU A 856 -16.09 15.04 19.51
C GLU A 856 -16.55 13.58 19.46
N THR A 857 -16.78 12.97 20.62
CA THR A 857 -17.19 11.55 20.71
C THR A 857 -18.64 11.32 20.33
N LEU A 858 -19.57 12.22 20.69
CA LEU A 858 -20.96 12.14 20.23
C LEU A 858 -21.08 12.25 18.71
N ARG A 859 -20.22 13.05 18.06
CA ARG A 859 -20.14 13.08 16.59
C ARG A 859 -19.77 11.71 16.03
N LEU A 860 -18.71 11.08 16.55
CA LEU A 860 -18.30 9.74 16.11
C LEU A 860 -19.40 8.70 16.31
N ILE A 861 -20.08 8.72 17.47
CA ILE A 861 -21.21 7.82 17.77
C ILE A 861 -22.36 8.05 16.79
N SER A 862 -22.65 9.30 16.43
CA SER A 862 -23.72 9.61 15.48
C SER A 862 -23.43 9.18 14.04
N GLU A 863 -22.15 9.00 13.70
CA GLU A 863 -21.66 8.52 12.41
C GLU A 863 -21.44 7.00 12.39
N GLN A 864 -21.62 6.31 13.52
CA GLN A 864 -21.42 4.87 13.63
C GLN A 864 -22.63 4.11 13.06
N GLU A 865 -22.36 3.07 12.27
CA GLU A 865 -23.38 2.18 11.74
C GLU A 865 -23.92 1.22 12.81
N PRO A 866 -25.14 0.66 12.65
CA PRO A 866 -25.74 -0.27 13.61
C PRO A 866 -24.98 -1.58 13.83
N ASP A 867 -23.96 -1.88 13.03
CA ASP A 867 -23.08 -3.04 13.20
C ASP A 867 -21.75 -2.68 13.89
N GLY A 868 -21.57 -1.41 14.27
CA GLY A 868 -20.39 -0.87 14.93
C GLY A 868 -19.34 -0.26 13.99
N SER A 869 -19.57 -0.28 12.67
CA SER A 869 -18.57 0.17 11.68
C SER A 869 -18.62 1.67 11.37
N TRP A 870 -17.54 2.18 10.77
CA TRP A 870 -17.51 3.45 10.05
C TRP A 870 -17.18 3.17 8.59
N GLN A 871 -18.16 3.43 7.72
CA GLN A 871 -18.03 3.26 6.29
C GLN A 871 -17.25 4.40 5.66
N TRP A 872 -16.55 4.09 4.58
CA TRP A 872 -15.82 5.06 3.80
C TRP A 872 -16.77 5.88 2.94
N HIS A 873 -16.73 7.20 3.13
CA HIS A 873 -17.43 8.17 2.30
C HIS A 873 -16.41 9.15 1.74
N PRO A 874 -16.06 9.06 0.43
CA PRO A 874 -15.07 9.94 -0.16
C PRO A 874 -15.55 11.39 -0.11
N THR A 875 -14.62 12.31 0.17
CA THR A 875 -14.91 13.74 0.33
C THR A 875 -14.63 14.54 -0.94
N SER A 876 -14.01 13.92 -1.95
CA SER A 876 -13.63 14.54 -3.23
C SER A 876 -13.56 13.52 -4.36
N ASP A 877 -13.60 13.98 -5.61
CA ASP A 877 -13.43 13.12 -6.79
C ASP A 877 -12.09 12.37 -6.81
N ALA A 878 -11.05 12.97 -6.22
CA ALA A 878 -9.75 12.33 -6.09
C ALA A 878 -9.80 11.15 -5.10
N THR A 879 -10.38 11.36 -3.92
CA THR A 879 -10.49 10.33 -2.87
C THR A 879 -11.54 9.26 -3.20
N ALA A 880 -12.52 9.57 -4.06
CA ALA A 880 -13.50 8.60 -4.57
C ALA A 880 -12.86 7.45 -5.36
N LYS A 881 -11.65 7.64 -5.91
CA LYS A 881 -10.91 6.60 -6.63
C LYS A 881 -10.18 5.64 -5.69
N LEU A 882 -10.02 5.96 -4.41
CA LEU A 882 -9.18 5.20 -3.47
C LEU A 882 -9.88 3.94 -2.92
N GLY A 883 -11.19 3.79 -3.07
CA GLY A 883 -11.92 2.64 -2.57
C GLY A 883 -13.40 2.72 -2.95
N ASN A 884 -14.16 1.70 -2.59
CA ASN A 884 -15.60 1.72 -2.83
C ASN A 884 -16.29 2.47 -1.68
N ALA A 885 -17.12 3.45 -2.02
CA ALA A 885 -17.95 4.13 -1.04
C ALA A 885 -18.91 3.13 -0.36
N GLY A 886 -19.10 3.28 0.96
CA GLY A 886 -19.95 2.40 1.77
C GLY A 886 -19.26 1.14 2.29
N GLU A 887 -18.02 0.87 1.90
CA GLU A 887 -17.24 -0.23 2.51
C GLU A 887 -16.51 0.23 3.77
N ALA A 888 -16.14 -0.70 4.65
CA ALA A 888 -15.31 -0.44 5.82
C ALA A 888 -14.10 -1.39 5.86
N VAL A 889 -12.98 -0.89 6.36
CA VAL A 889 -11.76 -1.65 6.63
C VAL A 889 -11.32 -1.44 8.08
N LEU A 890 -10.30 -2.17 8.54
CA LEU A 890 -9.84 -2.07 9.92
C LEU A 890 -9.54 -0.61 10.30
N GLY A 891 -8.82 0.14 9.47
CA GLY A 891 -8.34 1.47 9.80
C GLY A 891 -9.46 2.53 9.87
N THR A 892 -10.53 2.41 9.09
CA THR A 892 -11.70 3.32 9.20
C THR A 892 -12.37 3.21 10.57
N CYS A 893 -12.38 2.01 11.14
CA CYS A 893 -13.00 1.76 12.44
C CYS A 893 -12.02 1.94 13.61
N ALA A 894 -10.75 1.58 13.44
CA ALA A 894 -9.79 1.47 14.54
C ALA A 894 -9.49 2.80 15.24
N ASN A 895 -9.35 3.90 14.48
CA ASN A 895 -9.12 5.21 15.07
C ASN A 895 -10.35 5.70 15.86
N ALA A 896 -11.56 5.52 15.31
CA ALA A 896 -12.80 5.88 16.01
C ALA A 896 -12.97 5.06 17.29
N ALA A 897 -12.76 3.74 17.23
CA ALA A 897 -12.80 2.86 18.39
C ALA A 897 -11.78 3.27 19.47
N LEU A 898 -10.52 3.54 19.07
CA LEU A 898 -9.48 4.06 19.96
C LEU A 898 -9.92 5.36 20.65
N THR A 899 -10.50 6.28 19.89
CA THR A 899 -11.00 7.56 20.41
C THR A 899 -12.07 7.36 21.48
N LEU A 900 -13.11 6.57 21.17
CA LEU A 900 -14.23 6.32 22.05
C LEU A 900 -13.81 5.57 23.32
N LEU A 901 -12.92 4.58 23.17
CA LEU A 901 -12.42 3.82 24.31
C LEU A 901 -11.46 4.66 25.17
N LYS A 902 -10.59 5.48 24.58
CA LYS A 902 -9.78 6.44 25.36
C LYS A 902 -10.66 7.41 26.15
N HIS A 903 -11.73 7.92 25.54
CA HIS A 903 -12.69 8.78 26.23
C HIS A 903 -13.36 8.03 27.39
N ALA A 904 -13.88 6.83 27.14
CA ALA A 904 -14.51 6.01 28.17
C ALA A 904 -13.56 5.65 29.32
N ARG A 905 -12.28 5.37 29.02
CA ARG A 905 -11.26 5.15 30.05
C ARG A 905 -11.10 6.38 30.92
N ILE A 906 -10.99 7.58 30.34
CA ILE A 906 -10.76 8.82 31.08
C ILE A 906 -11.99 9.27 31.88
N THR A 907 -13.18 9.24 31.27
CA THR A 907 -14.38 9.88 31.83
C THR A 907 -15.38 8.91 32.47
N GLY A 908 -15.19 7.60 32.30
CA GLY A 908 -16.18 6.60 32.72
C GLY A 908 -17.46 6.58 31.87
N ASP A 909 -17.47 7.26 30.71
CA ASP A 909 -18.64 7.37 29.84
C ASP A 909 -19.05 6.02 29.26
N VAL A 910 -20.24 5.55 29.67
CA VAL A 910 -20.76 4.22 29.30
C VAL A 910 -21.14 4.17 27.82
N THR A 911 -21.69 5.24 27.25
CA THR A 911 -22.09 5.28 25.84
C THR A 911 -20.89 5.13 24.92
N SER A 912 -19.80 5.85 25.19
CA SER A 912 -18.54 5.74 24.44
C SER A 912 -17.92 4.36 24.60
N ARG A 913 -18.00 3.78 25.80
CA ARG A 913 -17.53 2.40 26.04
C ARG A 913 -18.29 1.42 25.16
N GLU A 914 -19.61 1.46 25.17
CA GLU A 914 -20.45 0.52 24.42
C GLU A 914 -20.21 0.65 22.92
N ALA A 915 -20.23 1.87 22.38
CA ALA A 915 -19.95 2.16 20.97
C ALA A 915 -18.55 1.67 20.55
N GLY A 916 -17.54 1.92 21.38
CA GLY A 916 -16.17 1.45 21.12
C GLY A 916 -16.05 -0.08 21.16
N LEU A 917 -16.73 -0.77 22.08
CA LEU A 917 -16.73 -2.23 22.15
C LEU A 917 -17.50 -2.87 20.98
N GLU A 918 -18.58 -2.25 20.51
CA GLU A 918 -19.31 -2.67 19.32
C GLU A 918 -18.42 -2.60 18.06
N ALA A 919 -17.66 -1.51 17.92
CA ALA A 919 -16.65 -1.37 16.88
C ALA A 919 -15.59 -2.47 16.92
N LEU A 920 -15.08 -2.82 18.11
CA LEU A 920 -14.15 -3.96 18.25
C LEU A 920 -14.79 -5.29 17.84
N GLY A 921 -16.09 -5.45 18.08
CA GLY A 921 -16.91 -6.57 17.60
C GLY A 921 -16.88 -6.67 16.08
N TYR A 922 -17.17 -5.56 15.38
CA TYR A 922 -17.06 -5.48 13.92
C TYR A 922 -15.64 -5.76 13.42
N MET A 923 -14.63 -5.16 14.06
CA MET A 923 -13.21 -5.30 13.68
C MET A 923 -12.67 -6.74 13.81
N SER A 924 -13.37 -7.62 14.53
CA SER A 924 -12.93 -9.01 14.77
C SER A 924 -12.86 -9.85 13.49
N GLN A 925 -13.55 -9.43 12.41
CA GLN A 925 -13.54 -10.10 11.12
C GLN A 925 -12.24 -9.88 10.32
N PHE A 926 -11.50 -8.81 10.62
CA PHE A 926 -10.30 -8.44 9.86
C PHE A 926 -9.07 -9.21 10.33
N ALA A 927 -8.27 -9.65 9.36
CA ALA A 927 -6.99 -10.33 9.58
C ALA A 927 -5.78 -9.51 9.11
N VAL A 928 -5.95 -8.64 8.10
CA VAL A 928 -4.91 -7.75 7.56
C VAL A 928 -5.19 -6.31 8.01
N PRO A 929 -4.19 -5.53 8.45
CA PRO A 929 -4.41 -4.15 8.86
C PRO A 929 -4.54 -3.27 7.62
N ARG A 930 -5.76 -2.93 7.18
CA ARG A 930 -6.00 -2.16 5.96
C ARG A 930 -6.54 -0.76 6.23
N GLY A 931 -6.08 0.20 5.43
CA GLY A 931 -6.70 1.52 5.19
C GLY A 931 -6.99 2.39 6.40
N ALA A 932 -5.97 3.10 6.90
CA ALA A 932 -6.08 4.20 7.85
C ALA A 932 -5.75 5.57 7.23
N GLN A 933 -5.14 5.59 6.04
CA GLN A 933 -4.63 6.79 5.36
C GLN A 933 -5.43 7.16 4.10
N LEU A 934 -6.77 7.07 4.17
CA LEU A 934 -7.67 7.21 3.01
C LEU A 934 -7.77 8.62 2.42
N TRP A 935 -7.03 9.60 2.95
CA TRP A 935 -6.85 10.90 2.31
C TRP A 935 -5.98 10.81 1.05
N GLU A 936 -5.13 9.78 0.93
CA GLU A 936 -4.22 9.62 -0.21
C GLU A 936 -3.97 8.16 -0.63
N CYS A 937 -4.08 7.20 0.29
CA CYS A 937 -3.77 5.80 0.04
C CYS A 937 -5.03 4.97 -0.31
N PRO A 938 -4.97 4.10 -1.33
CA PRO A 938 -6.00 3.12 -1.62
C PRO A 938 -6.41 2.27 -0.42
N MET A 939 -7.72 2.10 -0.27
CA MET A 939 -8.39 1.58 0.92
C MET A 939 -7.99 0.16 1.29
N TYR A 940 -7.71 -0.67 0.29
CA TYR A 940 -7.43 -2.07 0.51
C TYR A 940 -5.94 -2.35 0.73
N GLN A 941 -5.07 -1.36 0.75
CA GLN A 941 -3.65 -1.58 1.03
C GLN A 941 -3.43 -1.95 2.50
N PRO A 942 -2.51 -2.89 2.80
CA PRO A 942 -1.98 -3.07 4.15
C PRO A 942 -1.31 -1.78 4.66
N ASP A 943 -1.58 -1.41 5.91
CA ASP A 943 -1.30 -0.09 6.49
C ASP A 943 -0.84 -0.24 7.96
N LEU A 944 0.34 0.30 8.29
CA LEU A 944 0.92 0.23 9.63
C LEU A 944 0.10 1.02 10.65
N LEU A 945 -0.45 2.17 10.25
CA LEU A 945 -1.23 3.03 11.13
C LEU A 945 -2.55 2.35 11.53
N ALA A 946 -3.15 1.57 10.62
CA ALA A 946 -4.30 0.73 10.95
C ALA A 946 -3.96 -0.30 12.04
N ALA A 947 -2.76 -0.91 11.98
CA ALA A 947 -2.29 -1.82 13.02
C ALA A 947 -2.03 -1.09 14.35
N ALA A 948 -1.46 0.11 14.32
CA ALA A 948 -1.20 0.93 15.50
C ALA A 948 -2.48 1.35 16.21
N HIS A 949 -3.47 1.89 15.47
CA HIS A 949 -4.76 2.26 16.04
C HIS A 949 -5.52 1.06 16.60
N ALA A 950 -5.48 -0.09 15.89
CA ALA A 950 -6.13 -1.30 16.39
C ALA A 950 -5.45 -1.81 17.67
N LEU A 951 -4.11 -1.81 17.72
CA LEU A 951 -3.35 -2.12 18.94
C LEU A 951 -3.80 -1.21 20.11
N GLY A 952 -3.82 0.11 19.90
CA GLY A 952 -4.29 1.07 20.89
C GLY A 952 -5.72 0.80 21.35
N ALA A 953 -6.67 0.64 20.43
CA ALA A 953 -8.08 0.42 20.76
C ALA A 953 -8.29 -0.85 21.61
N TYR A 954 -7.61 -1.95 21.27
CA TYR A 954 -7.68 -3.18 22.04
C TYR A 954 -6.99 -3.07 23.41
N LEU A 955 -5.96 -2.22 23.56
CA LEU A 955 -5.36 -1.92 24.86
C LEU A 955 -6.29 -1.10 25.74
N GLU A 956 -6.91 -0.05 25.20
CA GLU A 956 -7.91 0.77 25.91
C GLU A 956 -9.09 -0.10 26.40
N ALA A 957 -9.61 -0.99 25.55
CA ALA A 957 -10.65 -1.94 25.97
C ALA A 957 -10.18 -2.89 27.08
N TYR A 958 -8.93 -3.36 27.03
CA TYR A 958 -8.37 -4.20 28.10
C TYR A 958 -8.24 -3.43 29.42
N GLU A 959 -7.80 -2.18 29.40
CA GLU A 959 -7.68 -1.36 30.61
C GLU A 959 -9.03 -1.08 31.26
N ILE A 960 -10.08 -0.86 30.46
CA ILE A 960 -11.44 -0.63 30.96
C ILE A 960 -12.09 -1.91 31.52
N THR A 961 -11.90 -3.04 30.83
CA THR A 961 -12.69 -4.27 31.10
C THR A 961 -11.94 -5.34 31.88
N GLY A 962 -10.60 -5.35 31.82
CA GLY A 962 -9.75 -6.44 32.30
C GLY A 962 -9.83 -7.73 31.46
N GLU A 963 -10.54 -7.73 30.32
CA GLU A 963 -10.75 -8.94 29.52
C GLU A 963 -9.51 -9.32 28.70
N LYS A 964 -8.88 -10.43 29.05
CA LYS A 964 -7.66 -10.94 28.39
C LYS A 964 -7.81 -11.21 26.88
N ALA A 965 -9.05 -11.34 26.37
CA ALA A 965 -9.30 -11.50 24.94
C ALA A 965 -8.86 -10.27 24.15
N TYR A 966 -9.09 -9.06 24.67
CA TYR A 966 -8.63 -7.82 24.06
C TYR A 966 -7.12 -7.70 24.07
N LEU A 967 -6.45 -8.04 25.18
CA LEU A 967 -4.98 -8.09 25.22
C LEU A 967 -4.38 -9.08 24.21
N LYS A 968 -5.05 -10.20 23.94
CA LYS A 968 -4.62 -11.15 22.89
C LYS A 968 -4.80 -10.56 21.48
N ARG A 969 -5.82 -9.75 21.24
CA ARG A 969 -6.02 -9.05 19.96
C ARG A 969 -5.07 -7.88 19.79
N ALA A 970 -4.75 -7.14 20.86
CA ALA A 970 -3.66 -6.17 20.88
C ALA A 970 -2.35 -6.81 20.42
N GLU A 971 -1.95 -7.94 21.03
CA GLU A 971 -0.73 -8.66 20.62
C GLU A 971 -0.78 -9.17 19.16
N TYR A 972 -1.97 -9.55 18.66
CA TYR A 972 -2.13 -9.91 17.25
C TYR A 972 -1.78 -8.73 16.34
N TRP A 973 -2.30 -7.53 16.62
CA TRP A 973 -2.03 -6.34 15.81
C TRP A 973 -0.59 -5.85 15.97
N ALA A 974 0.02 -6.00 17.15
CA ALA A 974 1.45 -5.80 17.33
C ALA A 974 2.29 -6.71 16.41
N LYS A 975 1.93 -8.00 16.28
CA LYS A 975 2.59 -8.91 15.33
C LYS A 975 2.31 -8.55 13.87
N ALA A 976 1.12 -8.05 13.56
CA ALA A 976 0.73 -7.64 12.21
C ALA A 976 1.44 -6.37 11.73
N GLY A 977 1.96 -5.53 12.63
CA GLY A 977 2.77 -4.36 12.30
C GLY A 977 4.25 -4.65 12.04
N LEU A 978 4.81 -5.76 12.56
CA LEU A 978 6.23 -6.10 12.37
C LEU A 978 6.70 -6.19 10.91
N PRO A 979 5.89 -6.71 9.96
CA PRO A 979 6.28 -6.76 8.54
C PRO A 979 6.54 -5.39 7.89
N PHE A 980 6.16 -4.27 8.52
CA PHE A 980 6.40 -2.92 8.01
C PHE A 980 7.74 -2.34 8.48
N LEU A 981 8.42 -3.02 9.42
CA LEU A 981 9.65 -2.56 10.02
C LEU A 981 10.87 -3.25 9.40
N TYR A 982 11.92 -2.49 9.13
CA TYR A 982 13.19 -3.06 8.72
C TYR A 982 13.86 -3.79 9.89
N HIS A 983 13.89 -5.12 9.83
CA HIS A 983 14.56 -5.96 10.82
C HIS A 983 16.07 -6.10 10.58
N TRP A 984 16.62 -5.35 9.64
CA TRP A 984 18.03 -5.36 9.25
C TRP A 984 18.41 -3.96 8.75
N HIS A 985 19.71 -3.73 8.58
CA HIS A 985 20.22 -2.48 8.01
C HIS A 985 21.53 -2.74 7.28
N LEU A 986 21.85 -1.88 6.32
CA LEU A 986 23.20 -1.82 5.77
C LEU A 986 24.12 -1.07 6.76
N PRO A 987 25.41 -1.45 6.86
CA PRO A 987 26.33 -0.83 7.82
C PRO A 987 26.47 0.70 7.66
N ASP A 988 26.33 1.22 6.44
CA ASP A 988 26.38 2.65 6.10
C ASP A 988 25.04 3.37 6.27
N ARG A 989 23.98 2.68 6.72
CA ARG A 989 22.60 3.20 6.81
C ARG A 989 21.98 2.87 8.16
N PRO A 990 22.47 3.45 9.26
CA PRO A 990 21.97 3.15 10.61
C PRO A 990 20.48 3.48 10.77
N SER A 991 19.99 4.54 10.11
CA SER A 991 18.57 4.94 10.09
C SER A 991 17.65 3.81 9.61
N MET A 992 18.13 2.90 8.75
CA MET A 992 17.34 1.80 8.19
C MET A 992 16.89 0.80 9.25
N ARG A 993 17.66 0.56 10.32
CA ARG A 993 17.25 -0.42 11.34
C ARG A 993 15.97 0.08 12.02
N PHE A 994 14.91 -0.73 12.01
CA PHE A 994 13.58 -0.38 12.51
C PHE A 994 12.91 0.82 11.83
N ALA A 995 13.42 1.28 10.70
CA ALA A 995 12.68 2.23 9.87
C ALA A 995 11.35 1.60 9.44
N SER A 996 10.27 2.39 9.45
CA SER A 996 8.92 1.91 9.18
C SER A 996 8.41 2.41 7.83
N ILE A 997 7.96 1.53 6.96
CA ILE A 997 7.18 1.95 5.78
C ILE A 997 5.69 2.11 6.15
N PRO A 998 4.94 3.04 5.53
CA PRO A 998 3.57 3.36 5.94
C PRO A 998 2.56 2.31 5.47
N VAL A 999 2.66 1.87 4.23
CA VAL A 999 1.73 0.96 3.56
C VAL A 999 2.48 -0.01 2.65
N PHE A 1000 1.87 -1.17 2.37
CA PHE A 1000 2.31 -2.05 1.27
C PHE A 1000 1.60 -1.62 -0.01
N GLY A 1001 1.93 -0.43 -0.49
CA GLY A 1001 1.20 0.21 -1.58
C GLY A 1001 1.78 1.56 -2.00
N THR A 1002 0.88 2.46 -2.37
CA THR A 1002 1.17 3.71 -3.07
C THR A 1002 0.20 4.82 -2.66
N THR A 1003 0.63 6.08 -2.72
CA THR A 1003 -0.28 7.23 -2.79
C THR A 1003 -0.92 7.33 -4.19
N PHE A 1004 -2.25 7.49 -4.25
CA PHE A 1004 -3.06 7.61 -5.49
C PHE A 1004 -2.70 6.61 -6.60
N TYR A 1005 -2.39 5.37 -6.23
CA TYR A 1005 -1.95 4.28 -7.12
C TYR A 1005 -0.59 4.51 -7.82
N THR A 1006 0.01 5.68 -7.76
CA THR A 1006 1.14 6.05 -8.63
C THR A 1006 2.45 6.29 -7.89
N HIS A 1007 2.41 6.73 -6.63
CA HIS A 1007 3.63 7.01 -5.86
C HIS A 1007 3.93 5.87 -4.87
N PRO A 1008 4.92 5.00 -5.13
CA PRO A 1008 5.16 3.81 -4.32
C PRO A 1008 5.86 4.09 -2.99
N TRP A 1009 5.38 3.44 -1.93
CA TRP A 1009 6.00 3.46 -0.60
C TRP A 1009 6.85 2.20 -0.30
N PHE A 1010 7.01 1.32 -1.30
CA PHE A 1010 7.83 0.12 -1.17
C PHE A 1010 9.31 0.47 -0.96
N GLY A 1011 9.80 0.20 0.25
CA GLY A 1011 11.17 0.50 0.66
C GLY A 1011 11.48 1.97 0.94
N VAL A 1012 10.43 2.78 1.13
CA VAL A 1012 10.54 4.20 1.51
C VAL A 1012 9.92 4.35 2.91
N PRO A 1013 10.74 4.44 3.97
CA PRO A 1013 10.23 4.69 5.30
C PRO A 1013 9.49 6.03 5.42
N VAL A 1014 8.40 6.00 6.18
CA VAL A 1014 7.63 7.15 6.66
C VAL A 1014 7.48 7.01 8.17
N GLN A 1015 8.42 7.59 8.90
CA GLN A 1015 8.76 7.16 10.26
C GLN A 1015 7.70 7.49 11.32
N TRP A 1016 6.91 8.55 11.12
CA TRP A 1016 5.87 8.95 12.07
C TRP A 1016 4.81 7.86 12.27
N ASN A 1017 4.49 7.09 11.22
CA ASN A 1017 3.61 5.91 11.32
C ASN A 1017 4.17 4.86 12.29
N GLY A 1018 5.48 4.61 12.21
CA GLY A 1018 6.19 3.74 13.13
C GLY A 1018 6.21 4.28 14.55
N LEU A 1019 6.36 5.58 14.75
CA LEU A 1019 6.40 6.18 16.09
C LEU A 1019 5.04 6.14 16.80
N VAL A 1020 3.93 6.27 16.08
CA VAL A 1020 2.59 5.99 16.62
C VAL A 1020 2.47 4.53 17.05
N PHE A 1021 2.99 3.60 16.23
CA PHE A 1021 3.03 2.18 16.57
C PHE A 1021 3.91 1.89 17.79
N ALA A 1022 5.09 2.52 17.87
CA ALA A 1022 6.04 2.39 18.97
C ALA A 1022 5.41 2.78 20.31
N TYR A 1023 4.67 3.89 20.36
CA TYR A 1023 3.98 4.33 21.57
C TYR A 1023 3.04 3.26 22.12
N TYR A 1024 2.21 2.65 21.28
CA TYR A 1024 1.31 1.59 21.72
C TYR A 1024 2.02 0.25 21.99
N LEU A 1025 3.18 -0.02 21.38
CA LEU A 1025 4.03 -1.15 21.77
C LEU A 1025 4.57 -0.99 23.19
N GLN A 1026 4.94 0.22 23.60
CA GLN A 1026 5.37 0.51 24.96
C GLN A 1026 4.23 0.28 25.97
N HIS A 1027 2.99 0.65 25.60
CA HIS A 1027 1.80 0.37 26.42
C HIS A 1027 1.53 -1.14 26.53
N LEU A 1028 1.65 -1.87 25.42
CA LEU A 1028 1.53 -3.33 25.42
C LEU A 1028 2.58 -3.99 26.33
N ALA A 1029 3.82 -3.50 26.31
CA ALA A 1029 4.90 -3.99 27.17
C ALA A 1029 4.52 -3.84 28.66
N ARG A 1030 4.03 -2.66 29.07
CA ARG A 1030 3.66 -2.36 30.47
C ARG A 1030 2.58 -3.29 31.02
N VAL A 1031 1.57 -3.63 30.22
CA VAL A 1031 0.45 -4.49 30.67
C VAL A 1031 0.75 -5.99 30.59
N LYS A 1032 1.86 -6.39 29.95
CA LYS A 1032 2.25 -7.80 29.81
C LYS A 1032 3.06 -8.27 31.01
N ASN A 1033 2.44 -9.13 31.82
CA ASN A 1033 3.08 -9.73 33.01
C ASN A 1033 4.28 -10.65 32.72
N ALA A 1034 4.47 -11.12 31.48
CA ALA A 1034 5.59 -11.98 31.12
C ALA A 1034 6.81 -11.12 30.73
N ARG A 1035 7.84 -11.12 31.59
CA ARG A 1035 9.05 -10.28 31.45
C ARG A 1035 9.71 -10.37 30.07
N ALA A 1036 9.75 -11.56 29.46
CA ALA A 1036 10.39 -11.76 28.16
C ALA A 1036 9.60 -11.12 27.00
N ASP A 1037 8.26 -11.24 27.02
CA ASP A 1037 7.41 -10.63 25.99
C ASP A 1037 7.42 -9.10 26.14
N SER A 1038 7.38 -8.59 27.38
CA SER A 1038 7.52 -7.16 27.67
C SER A 1038 8.81 -6.59 27.08
N ALA A 1039 9.95 -7.24 27.35
CA ALA A 1039 11.26 -6.78 26.88
C ALA A 1039 11.38 -6.79 25.34
N ARG A 1040 10.68 -7.70 24.65
CA ARG A 1040 10.67 -7.72 23.17
C ARG A 1040 9.97 -6.48 22.60
N TRP A 1041 8.79 -6.13 23.11
CA TRP A 1041 8.03 -5.00 22.59
C TRP A 1041 8.69 -3.66 22.91
N GLU A 1042 9.28 -3.54 24.10
CA GLU A 1042 10.06 -2.37 24.52
C GLU A 1042 11.26 -2.13 23.60
N LYS A 1043 12.05 -3.17 23.30
CA LYS A 1043 13.17 -3.08 22.35
C LYS A 1043 12.75 -2.68 20.94
N ILE A 1044 11.62 -3.19 20.45
CA ILE A 1044 11.13 -2.82 19.12
C ILE A 1044 10.70 -1.34 19.11
N ALA A 1045 10.02 -0.88 20.16
CA ALA A 1045 9.65 0.52 20.29
C ALA A 1045 10.88 1.44 20.37
N GLU A 1046 11.86 1.10 21.22
CA GLU A 1046 13.15 1.79 21.31
C GLU A 1046 13.87 1.84 19.96
N GLY A 1047 13.91 0.73 19.23
CA GLY A 1047 14.52 0.66 17.92
C GLY A 1047 13.87 1.59 16.90
N ILE A 1048 12.53 1.66 16.87
CA ILE A 1048 11.79 2.59 16.01
C ILE A 1048 12.10 4.05 16.40
N THR A 1049 12.18 4.35 17.69
CA THR A 1049 12.54 5.68 18.19
C THR A 1049 13.95 6.06 17.77
N VAL A 1050 14.94 5.19 17.99
CA VAL A 1050 16.34 5.39 17.58
C VAL A 1050 16.46 5.59 16.07
N SER A 1051 15.73 4.83 15.27
CA SER A 1051 15.66 5.04 13.82
C SER A 1051 15.22 6.46 13.46
N ALA A 1052 14.23 7.01 14.16
CA ALA A 1052 13.78 8.39 13.95
C ALA A 1052 14.82 9.42 14.39
N MET A 1053 15.54 9.17 15.50
CA MET A 1053 16.63 10.05 15.97
C MET A 1053 17.72 10.20 14.90
N TYR A 1054 18.04 9.13 14.16
CA TYR A 1054 18.97 9.18 13.02
C TYR A 1054 18.45 9.95 11.80
N GLN A 1055 17.13 10.12 11.68
CA GLN A 1055 16.49 10.82 10.55
C GLN A 1055 16.30 12.31 10.80
N GLN A 1056 16.48 12.78 12.04
CA GLN A 1056 16.22 14.15 12.43
C GLN A 1056 17.36 15.10 12.01
N TRP A 1057 17.00 16.30 11.58
CA TRP A 1057 17.95 17.33 11.20
C TRP A 1057 18.60 17.96 12.45
N THR A 1058 19.93 17.92 12.53
CA THR A 1058 20.69 18.47 13.67
C THR A 1058 21.10 19.92 13.49
N GLU A 1059 20.99 20.45 12.27
CA GLU A 1059 21.43 21.79 11.89
C GLU A 1059 20.58 22.38 10.76
N GLY A 1060 20.81 23.66 10.44
CA GLY A 1060 20.11 24.39 9.39
C GLY A 1060 18.66 24.77 9.73
N GLU A 1061 17.91 25.25 8.73
CA GLU A 1061 16.54 25.76 8.88
C GLU A 1061 15.52 24.67 9.29
N ARG A 1062 15.88 23.39 9.14
CA ARG A 1062 15.04 22.25 9.49
C ARG A 1062 15.39 21.64 10.84
N LYS A 1063 16.32 22.24 11.58
CA LYS A 1063 16.85 21.70 12.84
C LYS A 1063 15.72 21.26 13.79
N GLY A 1064 15.80 20.04 14.30
CA GLY A 1064 14.80 19.46 15.20
C GLY A 1064 13.58 18.84 14.52
N THR A 1065 13.44 18.94 13.20
CA THR A 1065 12.40 18.23 12.43
C THR A 1065 12.96 16.96 11.78
N TYR A 1066 12.09 16.10 11.27
CA TYR A 1066 12.48 14.93 10.48
C TYR A 1066 11.62 14.83 9.21
N PRO A 1067 12.13 14.23 8.11
CA PRO A 1067 11.41 14.17 6.84
C PRO A 1067 10.23 13.20 6.91
N ASP A 1068 9.20 13.48 6.12
CA ASP A 1068 8.05 12.57 5.94
C ASP A 1068 8.47 11.27 5.26
N GLY A 1069 9.30 11.34 4.21
CA GLY A 1069 9.78 10.15 3.50
C GLY A 1069 11.31 10.05 3.46
N LEU A 1070 11.84 8.84 3.68
CA LEU A 1070 13.27 8.55 3.59
C LEU A 1070 13.59 7.71 2.32
N TYR A 1071 13.91 8.40 1.24
CA TYR A 1071 14.12 7.86 -0.10
C TYR A 1071 15.53 7.26 -0.28
N GLU A 1072 15.78 6.73 -1.49
CA GLU A 1072 17.05 6.12 -1.90
C GLU A 1072 17.53 4.99 -0.95
N PHE A 1073 16.55 4.27 -0.41
CA PHE A 1073 16.70 3.20 0.57
C PHE A 1073 17.43 3.68 1.84
N CYS A 1074 16.82 4.67 2.50
CA CYS A 1074 17.23 5.22 3.79
C CYS A 1074 18.42 6.20 3.78
N THR A 1075 18.68 6.89 2.66
CA THR A 1075 19.80 7.83 2.55
C THR A 1075 19.38 9.29 2.29
N GLU A 1076 18.15 9.54 1.85
CA GLU A 1076 17.72 10.89 1.48
C GLU A 1076 16.34 11.25 2.06
N GLY A 1077 16.32 12.21 2.99
CA GLY A 1077 15.07 12.78 3.52
C GLY A 1077 14.39 13.73 2.55
N ARG A 1078 13.13 13.47 2.18
CA ARG A 1078 12.31 14.34 1.33
C ARG A 1078 10.88 14.46 1.85
N GLY A 1079 10.12 15.36 1.23
CA GLY A 1079 8.73 15.64 1.58
C GLY A 1079 8.61 16.72 2.65
N PRO A 1080 7.42 16.87 3.25
CA PRO A 1080 7.21 17.74 4.40
C PRO A 1080 8.15 17.38 5.56
N HIS A 1081 8.53 18.37 6.35
CA HIS A 1081 9.45 18.20 7.49
C HIS A 1081 8.66 18.38 8.77
N LEU A 1082 8.42 17.27 9.48
CA LEU A 1082 7.48 17.19 10.58
C LEU A 1082 8.07 17.70 11.89
N ASN A 1083 7.20 18.28 12.71
CA ASN A 1083 7.47 18.61 14.10
C ASN A 1083 7.90 17.35 14.91
N PRO A 1084 8.67 17.52 16.01
CA PRO A 1084 9.26 16.40 16.75
C PRO A 1084 8.35 15.72 17.80
N GLU A 1085 7.02 15.91 17.76
CA GLU A 1085 6.10 15.34 18.77
C GLU A 1085 6.32 13.84 18.99
N ASP A 1086 6.26 13.08 17.91
CA ASP A 1086 6.32 11.63 17.96
C ASP A 1086 7.61 11.08 18.58
N ILE A 1087 8.74 11.73 18.31
CA ILE A 1087 10.04 11.34 18.88
C ILE A 1087 10.02 11.63 20.38
N MET A 1088 9.64 12.86 20.75
CA MET A 1088 9.66 13.34 22.14
C MET A 1088 8.71 12.54 23.04
N VAL A 1089 7.50 12.21 22.56
CA VAL A 1089 6.56 11.33 23.28
C VAL A 1089 7.18 9.97 23.55
N ASN A 1090 7.80 9.34 22.54
CA ASN A 1090 8.37 8.02 22.68
C ASN A 1090 9.59 8.02 23.62
N VAL A 1091 10.48 9.00 23.52
CA VAL A 1091 11.65 9.15 24.41
C VAL A 1091 11.21 9.29 25.87
N TYR A 1092 10.25 10.18 26.16
CA TYR A 1092 9.69 10.28 27.51
C TYR A 1092 9.07 8.97 27.99
N THR A 1093 8.31 8.29 27.13
CA THR A 1093 7.64 7.04 27.47
C THR A 1093 8.65 5.92 27.81
N LEU A 1094 9.79 5.86 27.11
CA LEU A 1094 10.91 4.94 27.37
C LEU A 1094 11.60 5.25 28.70
N LEU A 1095 11.71 6.54 29.04
CA LEU A 1095 12.21 7.01 30.34
C LEU A 1095 11.22 6.79 31.51
N GLY A 1096 10.05 6.20 31.25
CA GLY A 1096 9.00 6.00 32.25
C GLY A 1096 8.24 7.29 32.61
N LEU A 1097 8.29 8.29 31.74
CA LEU A 1097 7.76 9.64 31.87
C LEU A 1097 6.63 9.92 30.87
N ASP A 1098 5.73 8.96 30.68
CA ASP A 1098 4.64 9.05 29.69
C ASP A 1098 3.83 10.36 29.80
N PRO A 1099 3.71 11.18 28.73
CA PRO A 1099 2.93 12.42 28.73
C PRO A 1099 1.41 12.20 28.62
N GLY A 1100 0.94 10.99 28.30
CA GLY A 1100 -0.49 10.66 28.18
C GLY A 1100 -1.28 10.81 29.48
N VAL A 1101 -2.62 10.83 29.39
CA VAL A 1101 -3.51 10.87 30.58
C VAL A 1101 -3.47 9.54 31.33
N LYS A 1102 -3.02 9.57 32.59
CA LYS A 1102 -2.89 8.37 33.45
C LYS A 1102 -4.21 8.12 34.13
N THR A 1103 -4.72 6.88 34.01
CA THR A 1103 -6.00 6.52 34.62
C THR A 1103 -5.89 5.24 35.42
N VAL A 1104 -6.49 5.24 36.61
CA VAL A 1104 -6.73 4.03 37.40
C VAL A 1104 -8.23 3.85 37.59
N ILE A 1105 -8.71 2.63 37.33
CA ILE A 1105 -10.13 2.27 37.42
C ILE A 1105 -10.34 1.34 38.61
N THR A 1106 -11.28 1.67 39.50
CA THR A 1106 -11.67 0.83 40.63
C THR A 1106 -13.19 0.77 40.78
N GLY A 1107 -13.78 -0.39 40.49
CA GLY A 1107 -15.24 -0.49 40.36
C GLY A 1107 -15.74 0.39 39.21
N ASN A 1108 -16.61 1.35 39.52
CA ASN A 1108 -17.11 2.35 38.56
C ASN A 1108 -16.38 3.69 38.65
N VAL A 1109 -15.37 3.81 39.52
CA VAL A 1109 -14.64 5.07 39.74
C VAL A 1109 -13.43 5.11 38.82
N HIS A 1110 -13.34 6.17 38.02
CA HIS A 1110 -12.23 6.45 37.12
C HIS A 1110 -11.45 7.66 37.66
N ILE A 1111 -10.16 7.50 37.98
CA ILE A 1111 -9.29 8.59 38.42
C ILE A 1111 -8.29 8.87 37.32
N SER A 1112 -8.41 10.02 36.67
CA SER A 1112 -7.57 10.44 35.55
C SER A 1112 -6.81 11.72 35.85
N SER A 1113 -5.50 11.74 35.60
CA SER A 1113 -4.63 12.86 35.92
C SER A 1113 -3.45 12.99 34.95
N GLY A 1114 -2.89 14.19 34.84
CA GLY A 1114 -1.56 14.40 34.26
C GLY A 1114 -0.45 13.89 35.18
N ALA A 1115 -0.72 13.86 36.49
CA ALA A 1115 0.13 13.25 37.50
C ALA A 1115 0.01 11.73 37.51
N LYS A 1116 1.03 11.03 38.01
CA LYS A 1116 0.98 9.58 38.16
C LYS A 1116 -0.02 9.22 39.26
N VAL A 1117 -0.99 8.37 38.95
CA VAL A 1117 -2.02 7.91 39.90
C VAL A 1117 -1.66 6.52 40.43
N GLU A 1118 -1.55 6.36 41.74
CA GLU A 1118 -1.22 5.08 42.38
C GLU A 1118 -2.00 4.86 43.68
N GLY A 1119 -1.90 3.65 44.25
CA GLY A 1119 -2.40 3.36 45.60
C GLY A 1119 -3.91 3.51 45.77
N VAL A 1120 -4.67 3.38 44.68
CA VAL A 1120 -6.12 3.62 44.69
C VAL A 1120 -6.85 2.53 45.48
N THR A 1121 -7.59 2.91 46.52
CA THR A 1121 -8.47 2.01 47.27
C THR A 1121 -9.85 2.60 47.49
N LEU A 1122 -10.89 1.77 47.32
CA LEU A 1122 -12.28 2.11 47.58
C LEU A 1122 -12.82 1.24 48.71
N ALA A 1123 -13.06 1.81 49.88
CA ALA A 1123 -13.54 1.10 51.05
C ALA A 1123 -15.07 0.91 51.06
N LYS A 1124 -15.55 -0.11 51.80
CA LYS A 1124 -16.98 -0.33 52.06
C LYS A 1124 -17.56 0.84 52.86
N GLY A 1125 -18.17 1.80 52.16
CA GLY A 1125 -18.64 3.08 52.71
C GLY A 1125 -18.51 4.26 51.74
N GLY A 1126 -17.78 4.08 50.63
CA GLY A 1126 -17.57 5.11 49.61
C GLY A 1126 -16.31 5.96 49.83
N LYS A 1127 -15.52 5.65 50.87
CA LYS A 1127 -14.24 6.31 51.14
C LYS A 1127 -13.20 5.90 50.08
N LEU A 1128 -12.68 6.87 49.35
CA LEU A 1128 -11.70 6.70 48.27
C LEU A 1128 -10.35 7.27 48.73
N THR A 1129 -9.28 6.51 48.58
CA THR A 1129 -7.91 6.98 48.81
C THR A 1129 -7.06 6.75 47.57
N TRP A 1130 -6.17 7.67 47.26
CA TRP A 1130 -5.23 7.55 46.13
C TRP A 1130 -3.99 8.39 46.39
N ASN A 1131 -2.93 8.13 45.64
CA ASN A 1131 -1.70 8.93 45.66
C ASN A 1131 -1.52 9.57 44.29
N LEU A 1132 -1.06 10.83 44.28
CA LEU A 1132 -0.56 11.49 43.08
C LEU A 1132 0.94 11.75 43.24
N SER A 1133 1.72 11.35 42.24
CA SER A 1133 3.13 11.74 42.11
C SER A 1133 3.28 12.75 40.97
N TYR A 1134 3.81 13.92 41.27
CA TYR A 1134 3.99 15.03 40.33
C TYR A 1134 5.23 15.88 40.66
N ALA A 1135 5.49 16.94 39.90
CA ALA A 1135 6.57 17.88 40.20
C ALA A 1135 6.24 18.73 41.44
N GLU A 1136 7.24 18.97 42.28
CA GLU A 1136 7.15 19.85 43.46
C GLU A 1136 6.93 21.30 43.01
N ASP A 1137 6.20 22.07 43.83
CA ASP A 1137 5.80 23.46 43.59
C ASP A 1137 4.99 23.71 42.31
N GLU A 1138 4.51 22.65 41.67
CA GLU A 1138 3.67 22.72 40.48
C GLU A 1138 2.26 22.17 40.70
N THR A 1139 1.34 22.59 39.84
CA THR A 1139 -0.09 22.24 39.96
C THR A 1139 -0.44 21.03 39.11
N SER A 1140 -1.14 20.07 39.70
CA SER A 1140 -1.79 18.97 38.97
C SER A 1140 -3.31 19.17 38.89
N TRP A 1141 -3.89 18.63 37.82
CA TRP A 1141 -5.32 18.65 37.58
C TRP A 1141 -5.82 17.21 37.46
N THR A 1142 -6.78 16.86 38.31
CA THR A 1142 -7.29 15.49 38.42
C THR A 1142 -8.79 15.47 38.24
N LEU A 1143 -9.24 14.49 37.47
CA LEU A 1143 -10.64 14.16 37.23
C LEU A 1143 -10.96 12.84 37.92
N ILE A 1144 -12.06 12.80 38.66
CA ILE A 1144 -12.60 11.58 39.26
C ILE A 1144 -14.05 11.42 38.84
N ALA A 1145 -14.33 10.48 37.95
CA ALA A 1145 -15.68 10.20 37.46
C ALA A 1145 -16.29 8.96 38.13
N GLY A 1146 -17.62 8.89 38.19
CA GLY A 1146 -18.37 7.73 38.70
C GLY A 1146 -18.48 7.70 40.23
N CYS A 1147 -18.38 8.85 40.89
CA CYS A 1147 -18.51 8.97 42.35
C CYS A 1147 -19.95 8.73 42.84
N GLY A 1148 -20.95 9.00 41.99
CA GLY A 1148 -22.39 8.92 42.24
C GLY A 1148 -22.95 10.00 43.17
N ARG A 1149 -22.11 10.77 43.86
CA ARG A 1149 -22.48 11.82 44.81
C ARG A 1149 -21.30 12.77 45.08
N PRO A 1150 -21.54 14.03 45.49
CA PRO A 1150 -20.48 14.93 45.91
C PRO A 1150 -19.78 14.41 47.18
N PRO A 1151 -18.45 14.58 47.30
CA PRO A 1151 -17.73 14.24 48.53
C PRO A 1151 -18.12 15.18 49.67
N GLN A 1152 -18.08 14.68 50.91
CA GLN A 1152 -18.27 15.52 52.11
C GLN A 1152 -17.06 16.42 52.37
N GLY A 1153 -15.88 15.98 51.94
CA GLY A 1153 -14.63 16.71 52.02
C GLY A 1153 -13.51 15.90 51.37
N ILE A 1154 -12.45 16.61 50.97
CA ILE A 1154 -11.23 16.03 50.41
C ILE A 1154 -10.06 16.51 51.24
N ARG A 1155 -9.20 15.59 51.63
CA ARG A 1155 -7.97 15.88 52.37
C ARG A 1155 -6.76 15.44 51.56
N SER A 1156 -5.74 16.27 51.54
CA SER A 1156 -4.40 15.89 51.09
C SER A 1156 -3.47 15.72 52.29
N ARG A 1157 -2.50 14.84 52.16
CA ARG A 1157 -1.43 14.62 53.13
C ARG A 1157 -0.08 14.60 52.44
N SER A 1158 0.82 15.48 52.89
CA SER A 1158 2.23 15.56 52.50
C SER A 1158 3.07 15.80 53.74
N LEU A 1159 4.21 15.11 53.89
CA LEU A 1159 5.15 15.26 55.01
C LEU A 1159 4.48 15.35 56.40
N ASP A 1160 3.50 14.47 56.66
CA ASP A 1160 2.67 14.40 57.88
C ASP A 1160 1.74 15.60 58.16
N ILE A 1161 1.64 16.56 57.23
CA ILE A 1161 0.69 17.66 57.25
C ILE A 1161 -0.57 17.24 56.50
N GLU A 1162 -1.71 17.24 57.20
CA GLU A 1162 -3.02 16.97 56.61
C GLU A 1162 -3.76 18.30 56.38
N THR A 1163 -4.15 18.55 55.14
CA THR A 1163 -4.82 19.78 54.70
C THR A 1163 -6.18 19.44 54.09
N GLU A 1164 -7.24 20.09 54.56
CA GLU A 1164 -8.56 19.99 53.95
C GLU A 1164 -8.66 20.94 52.76
N LEU A 1165 -8.98 20.42 51.56
CA LEU A 1165 -9.09 21.22 50.36
C LEU A 1165 -10.44 21.96 50.34
N PRO A 1166 -10.48 23.26 50.02
CA PRO A 1166 -11.72 24.01 49.96
C PRO A 1166 -12.56 23.61 48.74
N ALA A 1167 -13.87 23.53 48.93
CA ALA A 1167 -14.84 23.46 47.84
C ALA A 1167 -14.93 24.84 47.17
N VAL A 1168 -14.76 24.89 45.84
CA VAL A 1168 -14.76 26.15 45.07
C VAL A 1168 -15.88 26.17 44.03
N LYS A 1169 -16.19 27.38 43.53
CA LYS A 1169 -17.16 27.55 42.43
C LYS A 1169 -16.52 27.43 41.04
N SER A 1170 -15.22 27.71 40.95
CA SER A 1170 -14.37 27.55 39.77
C SER A 1170 -12.96 27.19 40.26
N LEU A 1171 -12.26 26.34 39.50
CA LEU A 1171 -10.87 25.97 39.80
C LEU A 1171 -9.88 26.94 39.11
N GLU A 1172 -10.37 27.75 38.20
CA GLU A 1172 -9.63 28.69 37.35
C GLU A 1172 -9.47 30.07 38.00
N GLU A 1173 -10.37 30.46 38.91
CA GLU A 1173 -10.21 31.65 39.76
C GLU A 1173 -9.07 31.43 40.78
N GLU A 1174 -8.29 32.46 41.11
CA GLU A 1174 -7.26 32.39 42.16
C GLU A 1174 -7.93 32.01 43.49
N SER A 1175 -7.78 30.74 43.89
CA SER A 1175 -8.40 30.13 45.06
C SER A 1175 -7.69 30.53 46.36
N GLY A 1176 -7.69 31.83 46.69
CA GLY A 1176 -7.15 32.36 47.96
C GLY A 1176 -5.71 31.91 48.29
N ASP A 1177 -5.36 31.92 49.57
CA ASP A 1177 -3.98 31.70 50.06
C ASP A 1177 -3.37 30.30 49.80
N THR A 1178 -4.10 29.33 49.21
CA THR A 1178 -3.63 27.91 49.13
C THR A 1178 -3.45 27.36 47.70
N GLY A 1179 -3.95 28.04 46.67
CA GLY A 1179 -3.82 27.61 45.26
C GLY A 1179 -4.47 26.26 44.90
N SER A 1180 -5.10 25.56 45.85
CA SER A 1180 -5.70 24.23 45.72
C SER A 1180 -7.21 24.27 46.00
N GLY A 1181 -7.97 23.34 45.43
CA GLY A 1181 -9.42 23.25 45.65
C GLY A 1181 -10.08 22.14 44.85
N TRP A 1182 -11.37 21.93 45.09
CA TRP A 1182 -12.16 20.93 44.35
C TRP A 1182 -13.55 21.44 43.95
N LEU A 1183 -14.07 20.89 42.86
CA LEU A 1183 -15.37 21.21 42.28
C LEU A 1183 -16.07 19.92 41.85
N TYR A 1184 -17.33 19.74 42.26
CA TYR A 1184 -18.15 18.60 41.81
C TYR A 1184 -19.18 19.05 40.78
N LEU A 1185 -19.13 18.44 39.59
CA LEU A 1185 -20.05 18.67 38.47
C LEU A 1185 -21.15 17.60 38.51
N ALA A 1186 -22.31 17.95 39.09
CA ALA A 1186 -23.38 16.99 39.34
C ALA A 1186 -23.97 16.40 38.06
N GLU A 1187 -24.09 17.21 37.00
CA GLU A 1187 -24.58 16.80 35.69
C GLU A 1187 -23.64 15.85 34.92
N LYS A 1188 -22.38 15.75 35.36
CA LYS A 1188 -21.36 14.87 34.77
C LYS A 1188 -20.93 13.75 35.71
N ASP A 1189 -21.48 13.66 36.92
CA ASP A 1189 -20.99 12.79 38.01
C ASP A 1189 -19.46 12.79 38.14
N THR A 1190 -18.88 13.99 38.09
CA THR A 1190 -17.43 14.18 37.98
C THR A 1190 -16.93 15.15 39.05
N LEU A 1191 -15.92 14.72 39.79
CA LEU A 1191 -15.16 15.54 40.73
C LEU A 1191 -13.87 16.02 40.06
N LEU A 1192 -13.62 17.32 40.08
CA LEU A 1192 -12.40 17.95 39.59
C LEU A 1192 -11.58 18.46 40.78
N ILE A 1193 -10.27 18.24 40.74
CA ILE A 1193 -9.33 18.63 41.80
C ILE A 1193 -8.17 19.38 41.16
N LYS A 1194 -7.90 20.57 41.69
CA LYS A 1194 -6.67 21.34 41.45
C LYS A 1194 -5.82 21.25 42.71
N HIS A 1195 -4.59 20.78 42.59
CA HIS A 1195 -3.68 20.70 43.73
C HIS A 1195 -2.29 21.21 43.38
N LEU A 1196 -1.82 22.19 44.14
CA LEU A 1196 -0.42 22.62 44.20
C LEU A 1196 0.34 21.62 45.07
N HIS A 1197 1.36 20.98 44.52
CA HIS A 1197 2.12 19.93 45.19
C HIS A 1197 3.26 20.52 46.03
N PRO A 1198 3.17 20.54 47.37
CA PRO A 1198 4.28 21.00 48.22
C PRO A 1198 5.43 20.00 48.28
N THR A 1199 5.20 18.77 47.81
CA THR A 1199 6.18 17.70 47.62
C THR A 1199 5.77 16.84 46.45
N ALA A 1200 6.71 16.10 45.86
CA ALA A 1200 6.43 15.26 44.71
C ALA A 1200 5.31 14.22 44.92
N ASP A 1201 5.23 13.60 46.11
CA ASP A 1201 4.22 12.59 46.42
C ASP A 1201 3.20 13.13 47.41
N VAL A 1202 1.91 13.06 47.05
CA VAL A 1202 0.81 13.50 47.90
C VAL A 1202 -0.27 12.41 47.98
N GLN A 1203 -0.66 12.08 49.21
CA GLN A 1203 -1.77 11.16 49.46
C GLN A 1203 -3.08 11.94 49.58
N PHE A 1204 -4.16 11.41 49.01
CA PHE A 1204 -5.49 11.98 49.07
C PHE A 1204 -6.50 11.02 49.68
N GLU A 1205 -7.49 11.61 50.33
CA GLU A 1205 -8.64 10.93 50.90
C GLU A 1205 -9.92 11.72 50.60
N SER A 1206 -10.94 11.03 50.07
CA SER A 1206 -12.29 11.56 49.86
C SER A 1206 -13.30 10.73 50.66
N SER A 1207 -14.26 11.41 51.29
CA SER A 1207 -15.25 10.83 52.22
C SER A 1207 -16.70 11.02 51.79
#